data_AF-A0A419KV96-F1
#
_entry.id   AF-A0A419KV96-F1
#
_cell.length_a   1.000
_cell.length_b   1.000
_cell.length_c   1.000
_cell.angle_alpha   90.00
_cell.angle_beta   90.00
_cell.angle_gamma   90.00
#
_symmetry.space_group_name_H-M   'P 1'
#
loop_
_entity.id
_entity.type
_entity.pdbx_description
1 polymer ?
#
loop_
_entity_poly.entity_id
_entity_poly.type
_entity_poly.pdbx_seq_one_letter_code
_entity_poly.pdbx_strand_id
1 'polypeptide(L)'
;GSGKTFFAEICQREIFEEGLKYGLIVSYASLKPENVYTMWYGRSAQQLGSFFQDAFQRPSVILIDEFQAFGSRFSSTSEVGMEEKRVQTVFLEKIDELQKKNYRCILLIATNEYETITETLRRRGIVGTIDLDVSTNRNMLLEIAKRQCKRYKINLRPADIVEALEDAVRAIGNTRLTPADIVSAFNIIMNEKYKPLQENLIQKIRKRRFTKIDLGKKITLDDFRAAARRLKAYTFQEKTEAAKKAVNRIAPRERYSDVGGLHGIKEEVIKEISLALDADLAVKAGYLPPKGFIFYGPPGTGKTLLAKAIAGENDVWFYNIDGPSILQGRYGDPEKTIRDIFADARKNAPAIIFFDEIDSIAPKRGTHDPVVDRVVSQLLTEMDGFTPLTNVVVIGATNRFEILDEALLERFTRHFKFTYPKNRTEKLEILMVHLRRYKDALDRNITPEDVLRIFEKKILSPRKIADAVDDANRLRTKELEACRKLLEAIRYGEKKTREIERLFKDDLERLFENLGISRNDPRLAEKLEKVDPSNYPLRLYHFEKALERTYDETIEEAQRMVQQTVRIQKPEVGKSYGLIALGERGELGGLVGAIEVIVNPRGNGKIQVIGSETGESILASAQDAFIHINSLANWKFKDYDVYVEIVTPAKGMEKQMFTPGVTRPPVSGPSAGLAIAVAMLSAFLNVEVDPTVVMTGAITARGEVWPVGGLDYRGMGKIEAALTDRYARKLIIPKYNYEKLRGFDTEKMLSEKKIRIVPVQTFLEAAVEALLGFSSQEELMKSLEKTFPAQAL
;
A
#
# COMPACT_ATOMS: atom_id res chain seq x y z
N GLY A 1 18.16 -24.65 -14.46
CA GLY A 1 18.42 -25.44 -15.68
C GLY A 1 19.63 -26.37 -15.60
N SER A 2 20.70 -26.01 -14.88
CA SER A 2 21.95 -26.79 -14.78
C SER A 2 21.89 -28.03 -13.88
N GLY A 3 20.78 -28.26 -13.17
CA GLY A 3 20.60 -29.42 -12.28
C GLY A 3 20.95 -29.17 -10.81
N LYS A 4 20.96 -27.91 -10.36
CA LYS A 4 21.31 -27.50 -8.99
C LYS A 4 20.47 -28.23 -7.91
N THR A 5 19.15 -28.20 -8.05
CA THR A 5 18.20 -28.87 -7.13
C THR A 5 18.43 -30.39 -7.11
N PHE A 6 18.50 -31.01 -8.30
CA PHE A 6 18.71 -32.45 -8.43
C PHE A 6 20.03 -32.91 -7.81
N PHE A 7 21.11 -32.13 -7.97
CA PHE A 7 22.40 -32.42 -7.35
C PHE A 7 22.30 -32.37 -5.82
N ALA A 8 21.63 -31.36 -5.27
CA ALA A 8 21.46 -31.23 -3.83
C ALA A 8 20.60 -32.36 -3.23
N GLU A 9 19.54 -32.79 -3.93
CA GLU A 9 18.73 -33.95 -3.51
C GLU A 9 19.54 -35.26 -3.50
N ILE A 10 20.44 -35.46 -4.47
CA ILE A 10 21.37 -36.61 -4.46
C ILE A 10 22.28 -36.53 -3.24
N CYS A 11 22.86 -35.37 -2.94
CA CYS A 11 23.70 -35.20 -1.76
C CYS A 11 22.92 -35.51 -0.47
N GLN A 12 21.69 -35.02 -0.33
CA GLN A 12 20.83 -35.35 0.81
C GLN A 12 20.62 -36.87 0.95
N ARG A 13 20.36 -37.54 -0.16
CA ARG A 13 20.16 -38.99 -0.19
C ARG A 13 21.42 -39.76 0.20
N GLU A 14 22.58 -39.40 -0.36
CA GLU A 14 23.84 -40.08 -0.04
C GLU A 14 24.23 -39.87 1.43
N ILE A 15 24.05 -38.67 1.97
CA ILE A 15 24.30 -38.38 3.39
C ILE A 15 23.36 -39.19 4.29
N PHE A 16 22.09 -39.35 3.90
CA PHE A 16 21.14 -40.19 4.62
C PHE A 16 21.55 -41.67 4.59
N GLU A 17 21.89 -42.20 3.41
CA GLU A 17 22.32 -43.59 3.24
C GLU A 17 23.62 -43.91 4.00
N GLU A 18 24.62 -43.02 3.94
CA GLU A 18 25.85 -43.15 4.71
C GLU A 18 25.60 -43.00 6.22
N GLY A 19 24.79 -42.02 6.64
CA GLY A 19 24.40 -41.84 8.03
C GLY A 19 23.83 -43.12 8.63
N LEU A 20 22.91 -43.78 7.91
CA LEU A 20 22.34 -45.06 8.32
C LEU A 20 23.39 -46.15 8.52
N LYS A 21 24.42 -46.23 7.66
CA LYS A 21 25.51 -47.23 7.82
C LYS A 21 26.30 -47.03 9.11
N TYR A 22 26.47 -45.79 9.55
CA TYR A 22 27.15 -45.45 10.81
C TYR A 22 26.22 -45.36 12.02
N GLY A 23 24.96 -45.80 11.89
CA GLY A 23 23.96 -45.76 12.97
C GLY A 23 23.47 -44.36 13.32
N LEU A 24 23.63 -43.40 12.40
CA LEU A 24 23.19 -42.01 12.56
C LEU A 24 21.96 -41.74 11.68
N ILE A 25 20.82 -41.43 12.29
CA ILE A 25 19.64 -40.99 11.53
C ILE A 25 19.83 -39.51 11.19
N VAL A 26 20.11 -39.23 9.91
CA VAL A 26 20.21 -37.86 9.39
C VAL A 26 18.85 -37.43 8.85
N SER A 27 18.29 -36.33 9.33
CA SER A 27 17.05 -35.76 8.81
C SER A 27 17.33 -34.96 7.54
N TYR A 28 16.54 -35.11 6.49
CA TYR A 28 16.58 -34.20 5.35
C TYR A 28 15.33 -33.31 5.36
N ALA A 29 15.49 -32.06 4.93
CA ALA A 29 14.40 -31.11 4.81
C ALA A 29 14.56 -30.29 3.53
N SER A 30 13.46 -29.98 2.86
CA SER A 30 13.44 -29.07 1.71
C SER A 30 12.51 -27.90 2.02
N LEU A 31 13.01 -26.69 1.78
CA LEU A 31 12.28 -25.46 1.95
C LEU A 31 12.14 -24.79 0.58
N LYS A 32 10.89 -24.50 0.21
CA LYS A 32 10.55 -23.68 -0.95
C LYS A 32 9.92 -22.38 -0.49
N PRO A 33 10.10 -21.26 -1.23
CA PRO A 33 9.50 -19.97 -0.91
C PRO A 33 7.98 -20.05 -0.66
N GLU A 34 7.27 -20.80 -1.50
CA GLU A 34 5.83 -21.01 -1.41
C GLU A 34 5.38 -21.65 -0.08
N ASN A 35 6.26 -22.39 0.59
CA ASN A 35 5.96 -23.06 1.85
C ASN A 35 6.15 -22.15 3.08
N VAL A 36 6.77 -20.97 2.88
CA VAL A 36 7.08 -20.01 3.95
C VAL A 36 6.15 -18.82 3.90
N TYR A 37 5.84 -18.31 2.70
CA TYR A 37 4.99 -17.13 2.56
C TYR A 37 3.52 -17.46 2.77
N THR A 38 2.88 -16.74 3.69
CA THR A 38 1.43 -16.84 3.94
C THR A 38 0.77 -15.48 3.86
N MET A 39 -0.55 -15.45 3.64
CA MET A 39 -1.33 -14.21 3.66
C MET A 39 -1.50 -13.60 5.08
N TRP A 40 -0.92 -14.22 6.11
CA TRP A 40 -1.14 -13.85 7.50
C TRP A 40 0.13 -13.23 8.09
N TYR A 41 0.05 -11.94 8.41
CA TYR A 41 1.16 -11.13 8.89
C TYR A 41 1.92 -11.78 10.06
N GLY A 42 3.23 -11.99 9.88
CA GLY A 42 4.14 -12.49 10.92
C GLY A 42 4.19 -14.02 11.07
N ARG A 43 3.25 -14.74 10.44
CA ARG A 43 3.24 -16.21 10.45
C ARG A 43 4.39 -16.79 9.61
N SER A 44 4.78 -16.10 8.53
CA SER A 44 5.85 -16.54 7.64
C SER A 44 7.22 -16.58 8.34
N ALA A 45 7.53 -15.55 9.15
CA ALA A 45 8.75 -15.48 9.94
C ALA A 45 8.78 -16.51 11.08
N GLN A 46 7.64 -16.75 11.74
CA GLN A 46 7.51 -17.80 12.76
C GLN A 46 7.66 -19.21 12.18
N GLN A 47 7.06 -19.48 11.03
CA GLN A 47 7.20 -20.77 10.33
C GLN A 47 8.66 -21.04 9.96
N LEU A 48 9.35 -20.02 9.42
CA LEU A 48 10.77 -20.13 9.11
C LEU A 48 11.61 -20.39 10.36
N GLY A 49 11.35 -19.65 11.44
CA GLY A 49 12.03 -19.84 12.71
C GLY A 49 11.84 -21.24 13.29
N SER A 50 10.60 -21.74 13.30
CA SER A 50 10.25 -23.09 13.76
C SER A 50 10.93 -24.16 12.92
N PHE A 51 10.95 -23.99 11.59
CA PHE A 51 11.59 -24.92 10.67
C PHE A 51 13.08 -25.10 10.99
N PHE A 52 13.82 -24.01 11.17
CA PHE A 52 15.24 -24.08 11.52
C PHE A 52 15.46 -24.64 12.92
N GLN A 53 14.60 -24.30 13.88
CA GLN A 53 14.69 -24.80 15.25
C GLN A 53 14.53 -26.33 15.31
N ASP A 54 13.55 -26.89 14.58
CA ASP A 54 13.35 -28.33 14.48
C ASP A 54 14.50 -29.02 13.73
N ALA A 55 15.06 -28.35 12.71
CA ALA A 55 16.18 -28.88 11.95
C ALA A 55 17.48 -28.90 12.76
N PHE A 56 17.71 -27.90 13.62
CA PHE A 56 18.92 -27.79 14.44
C PHE A 56 19.00 -28.80 15.59
N GLN A 57 17.86 -29.34 16.05
CA GLN A 57 17.82 -30.31 17.16
C GLN A 57 18.37 -31.70 16.81
N ARG A 58 18.50 -32.01 15.52
CA ARG A 58 18.92 -33.33 15.04
C ARG A 58 19.95 -33.18 13.92
N PRO A 59 20.79 -34.20 13.68
CA PRO A 59 21.66 -34.23 12.51
C PRO A 59 20.81 -34.03 11.25
N SER A 60 21.05 -32.96 10.48
CA SER A 60 20.17 -32.62 9.38
C SER A 60 20.86 -32.01 8.16
N VAL A 61 20.25 -32.20 6.99
CA VAL A 61 20.64 -31.56 5.73
C VAL A 61 19.45 -30.80 5.17
N ILE A 62 19.53 -29.48 5.17
CA ILE A 62 18.49 -28.57 4.70
C ILE A 62 18.81 -28.15 3.27
N LEU A 63 17.84 -28.29 2.36
CA LEU A 63 17.90 -27.75 1.00
C LEU A 63 16.93 -26.59 0.87
N ILE A 64 17.42 -25.42 0.47
CA ILE A 64 16.59 -24.29 0.07
C ILE A 64 16.67 -24.15 -1.44
N ASP A 65 15.54 -24.32 -2.10
CA ASP A 65 15.42 -24.20 -3.54
C ASP A 65 14.88 -22.81 -3.92
N GLU A 66 15.28 -22.29 -5.08
CA GLU A 66 14.87 -20.98 -5.58
C GLU A 66 15.12 -19.81 -4.61
N PHE A 67 16.32 -19.78 -4.02
CA PHE A 67 16.66 -18.81 -2.97
C PHE A 67 16.53 -17.34 -3.38
N GLN A 68 16.59 -17.03 -4.68
CA GLN A 68 16.36 -15.66 -5.18
C GLN A 68 15.03 -15.05 -4.70
N ALA A 69 14.01 -15.88 -4.47
CA ALA A 69 12.73 -15.43 -3.93
C ALA A 69 12.80 -14.95 -2.47
N PHE A 70 13.77 -15.43 -1.69
CA PHE A 70 14.05 -14.94 -0.33
C PHE A 70 15.03 -13.76 -0.33
N GLY A 71 15.81 -13.58 -1.39
CA GLY A 71 17.03 -12.76 -1.40
C GLY A 71 16.98 -11.43 -2.15
N SER A 72 15.89 -11.12 -2.87
CA SER A 72 15.79 -9.85 -3.61
C SER A 72 15.79 -8.63 -2.67
N ARG A 73 16.36 -7.51 -3.14
CA ARG A 73 16.42 -6.24 -2.41
C ARG A 73 15.03 -5.61 -2.36
N PHE A 74 14.28 -5.82 -1.30
CA PHE A 74 12.95 -5.24 -1.13
C PHE A 74 13.02 -3.90 -0.40
N SER A 75 12.67 -2.82 -1.09
CA SER A 75 12.62 -1.47 -0.52
C SER A 75 11.22 -1.06 -0.03
N SER A 76 10.19 -1.88 -0.20
CA SER A 76 8.82 -1.49 0.15
C SER A 76 8.59 -1.44 1.68
N THR A 77 7.74 -0.51 2.10
CA THR A 77 7.23 -0.31 3.47
C THR A 77 5.84 -0.91 3.67
N SER A 78 5.33 -1.65 2.68
CA SER A 78 4.05 -2.38 2.75
C SER A 78 4.06 -3.46 3.84
N GLU A 79 2.90 -3.92 4.32
CA GLU A 79 2.82 -5.05 5.27
C GLU A 79 3.52 -6.30 4.72
N VAL A 80 3.41 -6.54 3.40
CA VAL A 80 4.11 -7.60 2.68
C VAL A 80 5.62 -7.38 2.68
N GLY A 81 6.08 -6.14 2.42
CA GLY A 81 7.50 -5.79 2.47
C GLY A 81 8.11 -5.83 3.88
N MET A 82 7.33 -5.50 4.91
CA MET A 82 7.72 -5.67 6.32
C MET A 82 7.79 -7.16 6.70
N GLU A 83 6.85 -7.97 6.22
CA GLU A 83 6.88 -9.42 6.43
C GLU A 83 8.06 -10.08 5.71
N GLU A 84 8.34 -9.70 4.47
CA GLU A 84 9.50 -10.16 3.71
C GLU A 84 10.83 -9.74 4.36
N LYS A 85 10.95 -8.48 4.82
CA LYS A 85 12.11 -8.04 5.61
C LYS A 85 12.27 -8.84 6.91
N ARG A 86 11.17 -9.16 7.60
CA ARG A 86 11.22 -10.00 8.82
C ARG A 86 11.66 -11.42 8.52
N VAL A 87 11.14 -12.03 7.45
CA VAL A 87 11.57 -13.36 6.99
C VAL A 87 13.07 -13.35 6.68
N GLN A 88 13.57 -12.32 5.98
CA GLN A 88 15.00 -12.14 5.73
C GLN A 88 15.82 -11.95 7.01
N THR A 89 15.34 -11.17 7.97
CA THR A 89 16.02 -10.96 9.26
C THR A 89 16.10 -12.27 10.05
N VAL A 90 14.98 -12.99 10.21
CA VAL A 90 14.97 -14.30 10.89
C VAL A 90 15.87 -15.30 10.17
N PHE A 91 15.89 -15.29 8.85
CA PHE A 91 16.77 -16.16 8.06
C PHE A 91 18.25 -15.87 8.35
N LEU A 92 18.64 -14.59 8.31
CA LEU A 92 20.00 -14.15 8.63
C LEU A 92 20.39 -14.53 10.06
N GLU A 93 19.51 -14.31 11.03
CA GLU A 93 19.71 -14.71 12.41
C GLU A 93 19.95 -16.22 12.53
N LYS A 94 19.19 -17.05 11.80
CA LYS A 94 19.34 -18.51 11.84
C LYS A 94 20.62 -18.99 11.17
N ILE A 95 21.09 -18.33 10.11
CA ILE A 95 22.40 -18.65 9.53
C ILE A 95 23.52 -18.25 10.49
N ASP A 96 23.44 -17.06 11.09
CA ASP A 96 24.40 -16.63 12.12
C ASP A 96 24.41 -17.62 13.30
N GLU A 97 23.24 -18.12 13.70
CA GLU A 97 23.09 -19.14 14.75
C GLU A 97 23.75 -20.47 14.35
N LEU A 98 23.57 -20.89 13.09
CA LEU A 98 24.18 -22.09 12.51
C LEU A 98 25.71 -22.02 12.47
N GLN A 99 26.28 -20.83 12.24
CA GLN A 99 27.73 -20.64 12.18
C GLN A 99 28.37 -20.49 13.57
N LYS A 100 27.69 -19.80 14.49
CA LYS A 100 28.22 -19.54 15.85
C LYS A 100 28.11 -20.75 16.77
N LYS A 101 27.10 -21.59 16.55
CA LYS A 101 26.86 -22.80 17.35
C LYS A 101 27.24 -24.05 16.57
N ASN A 102 27.76 -25.07 17.26
CA ASN A 102 28.13 -26.35 16.66
C ASN A 102 26.91 -27.25 16.41
N TYR A 103 25.94 -26.80 15.62
CA TYR A 103 24.85 -27.67 15.17
C TYR A 103 25.36 -28.68 14.15
N ARG A 104 24.84 -29.91 14.21
CA ARG A 104 25.12 -30.97 13.20
C ARG A 104 24.21 -30.80 11.99
N CYS A 105 24.14 -29.60 11.45
CA CYS A 105 23.23 -29.22 10.37
C CYS A 105 24.03 -28.70 9.17
N ILE A 106 23.72 -29.18 7.96
CA ILE A 106 24.30 -28.71 6.70
C ILE A 106 23.21 -27.97 5.91
N LEU A 107 23.51 -26.76 5.47
CA LEU A 107 22.59 -25.93 4.67
C LEU A 107 23.06 -25.87 3.21
N LEU A 108 22.21 -26.33 2.29
CA LEU A 108 22.39 -26.25 0.84
C LEU A 108 21.43 -25.22 0.26
N ILE A 109 21.94 -24.28 -0.54
CA ILE A 109 21.15 -23.20 -1.13
C ILE A 109 21.30 -23.26 -2.66
N ALA A 110 20.19 -23.42 -3.38
CA ALA A 110 20.14 -23.35 -4.83
C ALA A 110 19.56 -22.01 -5.28
N THR A 111 20.29 -21.29 -6.13
CA THR A 111 19.88 -20.01 -6.73
C THR A 111 20.28 -19.95 -8.20
N ASN A 112 19.47 -19.26 -9.00
CA ASN A 112 19.82 -18.89 -10.37
C ASN A 112 20.38 -17.45 -10.47
N GLU A 113 20.25 -16.67 -9.40
CA GLU A 113 20.63 -15.26 -9.36
C GLU A 113 21.56 -15.00 -8.17
N TYR A 114 22.76 -15.58 -8.21
CA TYR A 114 23.74 -15.35 -7.16
C TYR A 114 24.05 -13.85 -6.97
N GLU A 115 24.05 -13.10 -8.07
CA GLU A 115 24.32 -11.66 -8.08
C GLU A 115 23.20 -10.76 -7.55
N THR A 116 22.00 -11.29 -7.26
CA THR A 116 20.91 -10.49 -6.67
C THR A 116 20.82 -10.66 -5.15
N ILE A 117 21.44 -11.70 -4.60
CA ILE A 117 21.52 -11.94 -3.15
C ILE A 117 22.24 -10.78 -2.47
N THR A 118 21.71 -10.30 -1.33
CA THR A 118 22.32 -9.19 -0.60
C THR A 118 23.78 -9.48 -0.22
N GLU A 119 24.62 -8.45 -0.25
CA GLU A 119 26.03 -8.57 0.11
C GLU A 119 26.21 -9.09 1.55
N THR A 120 25.29 -8.75 2.45
CA THR A 120 25.23 -9.28 3.82
C THR A 120 25.06 -10.79 3.83
N LEU A 121 24.14 -11.35 3.03
CA LEU A 121 23.93 -12.79 2.90
C LEU A 121 25.15 -13.48 2.24
N ARG A 122 25.80 -12.85 1.26
CA ARG A 122 27.00 -13.40 0.63
C ARG A 122 28.21 -13.42 1.57
N ARG A 123 28.44 -12.34 2.31
CA ARG A 123 29.58 -12.20 3.22
C ARG A 123 29.39 -12.94 4.54
N ARG A 124 28.16 -12.96 5.08
CA ARG A 124 27.85 -13.57 6.39
C ARG A 124 27.31 -14.99 6.27
N GLY A 125 26.62 -15.35 5.18
CA GLY A 125 25.79 -16.56 5.16
C GLY A 125 26.27 -17.74 4.30
N ILE A 126 27.21 -17.55 3.38
CA ILE A 126 27.55 -18.59 2.38
C ILE A 126 29.04 -18.93 2.49
N VAL A 127 29.36 -20.02 3.19
CA VAL A 127 30.71 -20.62 3.16
C VAL A 127 30.74 -21.63 2.02
N GLY A 128 31.38 -21.27 0.91
CA GLY A 128 31.56 -22.13 -0.26
C GLY A 128 30.47 -21.96 -1.32
N THR A 129 30.81 -21.32 -2.43
CA THR A 129 29.95 -21.22 -3.61
C THR A 129 30.37 -22.26 -4.65
N ILE A 130 29.39 -22.97 -5.21
CA ILE A 130 29.61 -23.94 -6.29
C ILE A 130 28.89 -23.44 -7.53
N ASP A 131 29.65 -22.95 -8.50
CA ASP A 131 29.10 -22.55 -9.78
C ASP A 131 28.95 -23.76 -10.72
N LEU A 132 27.70 -24.21 -10.87
CA LEU A 132 27.33 -25.30 -11.77
C LEU A 132 27.18 -24.87 -13.24
N ASP A 133 27.20 -23.57 -13.53
CA ASP A 133 27.07 -23.05 -14.90
C ASP A 133 28.45 -22.95 -15.59
N VAL A 134 29.50 -22.60 -14.82
CA VAL A 134 30.92 -22.63 -15.27
C VAL A 134 31.38 -24.05 -15.66
N SER A 135 30.73 -25.10 -15.16
CA SER A 135 31.08 -26.51 -15.39
C SER A 135 30.25 -27.22 -16.46
N THR A 136 29.36 -26.51 -17.17
CA THR A 136 28.51 -27.12 -18.22
C THR A 136 29.30 -27.43 -19.49
N ASN A 137 30.03 -28.54 -19.48
CA ASN A 137 30.85 -28.98 -20.61
C ASN A 137 30.07 -29.90 -21.55
N ARG A 138 30.42 -29.90 -22.85
CA ARG A 138 29.84 -30.81 -23.86
C ARG A 138 29.89 -32.28 -23.41
N ASN A 139 30.97 -32.69 -22.74
CA ASN A 139 31.11 -34.04 -22.16
C ASN A 139 30.04 -34.37 -21.12
N MET A 140 29.62 -33.39 -20.31
CA MET A 140 28.56 -33.56 -19.32
C MET A 140 27.21 -33.83 -20.00
N LEU A 141 26.89 -33.05 -21.04
CA LEU A 141 25.68 -33.22 -21.85
C LEU A 141 25.63 -34.60 -22.52
N LEU A 142 26.78 -35.06 -23.04
CA LEU A 142 26.92 -36.40 -23.64
C LEU A 142 26.67 -37.51 -22.62
N GLU A 143 27.22 -37.41 -21.40
CA GLU A 143 27.00 -38.40 -20.36
C GLU A 143 25.55 -38.42 -19.85
N ILE A 144 24.89 -37.26 -19.77
CA ILE A 144 23.46 -37.19 -19.46
C ILE A 144 22.63 -37.87 -20.55
N ALA A 145 22.88 -37.54 -21.83
CA ALA A 145 22.19 -38.17 -22.96
C ALA A 145 22.42 -39.68 -22.98
N LYS A 146 23.64 -40.16 -22.70
CA LYS A 146 23.99 -41.58 -22.59
C LYS A 146 23.22 -42.28 -21.48
N ARG A 147 23.10 -41.66 -20.29
CA ARG A 147 22.29 -42.19 -19.19
C ARG A 147 20.80 -42.27 -19.55
N GLN A 148 20.26 -41.25 -20.24
CA GLN A 148 18.86 -41.27 -20.69
C GLN A 148 18.62 -42.34 -21.77
N CYS A 149 19.55 -42.50 -22.72
CA CYS A 149 19.48 -43.58 -23.71
C CYS A 149 19.45 -44.95 -23.05
N LYS A 150 20.30 -45.18 -22.02
CA LYS A 150 20.29 -46.43 -21.25
C LYS A 150 18.98 -46.62 -20.49
N ARG A 151 18.46 -45.58 -19.84
CA ARG A 151 17.19 -45.61 -19.08
C ARG A 151 16.00 -46.01 -19.97
N TYR A 152 15.91 -45.43 -21.16
CA TYR A 152 14.80 -45.65 -22.08
C TYR A 152 15.07 -46.72 -23.16
N LYS A 153 16.23 -47.39 -23.09
CA LYS A 153 16.69 -48.39 -24.08
C LYS A 153 16.68 -47.87 -25.53
N ILE A 154 17.15 -46.64 -25.72
CA ILE A 154 17.22 -45.98 -27.02
C ILE A 154 18.52 -46.39 -27.74
N ASN A 155 18.42 -46.78 -29.00
CA ASN A 155 19.53 -47.28 -29.81
C ASN A 155 20.10 -46.19 -30.75
N LEU A 156 20.35 -45.00 -30.20
CA LEU A 156 20.95 -43.87 -30.91
C LEU A 156 22.25 -43.46 -30.23
N ARG A 157 23.20 -42.93 -30.99
CA ARG A 157 24.46 -42.44 -30.41
C ARG A 157 24.17 -41.14 -29.65
N PRO A 158 24.60 -41.02 -28.38
CA PRO A 158 24.36 -39.82 -27.58
C PRO A 158 24.92 -38.53 -28.21
N ALA A 159 26.03 -38.64 -28.96
CA ALA A 159 26.62 -37.51 -29.69
C ALA A 159 25.66 -36.92 -30.74
N ASP A 160 25.04 -37.78 -31.54
CA ASP A 160 24.11 -37.36 -32.60
C ASP A 160 22.85 -36.70 -32.01
N ILE A 161 22.42 -37.15 -30.81
CA ILE A 161 21.27 -36.55 -30.12
C ILE A 161 21.61 -35.15 -29.62
N VAL A 162 22.77 -34.98 -28.97
CA VAL A 162 23.21 -33.67 -28.47
C VAL A 162 23.40 -32.69 -29.63
N GLU A 163 24.01 -33.13 -30.73
CA GLU A 163 24.19 -32.32 -31.95
C GLU A 163 22.84 -31.92 -32.56
N ALA A 164 21.89 -32.88 -32.70
CA ALA A 164 20.56 -32.58 -33.22
C ALA A 164 19.79 -31.57 -32.35
N LEU A 165 19.97 -31.59 -31.03
CA LEU A 165 19.40 -30.62 -30.11
C LEU A 165 20.13 -29.27 -30.18
N GLU A 166 21.47 -29.25 -30.25
CA GLU A 166 22.27 -28.03 -30.40
C GLU A 166 21.92 -27.29 -31.69
N ASP A 167 21.84 -28.00 -32.82
CA ASP A 167 21.49 -27.42 -34.12
C ASP A 167 20.07 -26.85 -34.12
N ALA A 168 19.12 -27.58 -33.55
CA ALA A 168 17.75 -27.13 -33.43
C ALA A 168 17.63 -25.89 -32.52
N VAL A 169 18.41 -25.81 -31.45
CA VAL A 169 18.41 -24.67 -30.52
C VAL A 169 19.12 -23.45 -31.13
N ARG A 170 20.23 -23.64 -31.86
CA ARG A 170 20.96 -22.58 -32.58
C ARG A 170 20.12 -21.92 -33.67
N ALA A 171 19.38 -22.70 -34.45
CA ALA A 171 18.48 -22.17 -35.49
C ALA A 171 17.35 -21.28 -34.95
N ILE A 172 17.12 -21.29 -33.62
CA ILE A 172 15.98 -20.65 -32.95
C ILE A 172 16.42 -19.45 -32.09
N GLY A 173 17.72 -19.12 -32.05
CA GLY A 173 18.26 -17.91 -31.39
C GLY A 173 18.61 -18.07 -29.91
N ASN A 174 18.58 -19.28 -29.35
CA ASN A 174 19.13 -19.57 -28.03
C ASN A 174 20.61 -19.98 -28.14
N THR A 175 21.48 -19.47 -27.26
CA THR A 175 22.93 -19.62 -27.40
C THR A 175 23.52 -20.87 -26.74
N ARG A 176 22.84 -21.53 -25.77
CA ARG A 176 23.38 -22.71 -25.05
C ARG A 176 22.30 -23.73 -24.66
N LEU A 177 22.60 -25.01 -24.88
CA LEU A 177 21.80 -26.17 -24.46
C LEU A 177 22.11 -26.51 -22.99
N THR A 178 21.08 -26.76 -22.17
CA THR A 178 21.26 -27.12 -20.75
C THR A 178 20.99 -28.61 -20.48
N PRO A 179 21.51 -29.17 -19.37
CA PRO A 179 21.15 -30.51 -18.88
C PRO A 179 19.64 -30.78 -18.83
N ALA A 180 18.85 -29.80 -18.36
CA ALA A 180 17.41 -29.90 -18.26
C ALA A 180 16.74 -30.01 -19.64
N ASP A 181 17.23 -29.26 -20.64
CA ASP A 181 16.68 -29.29 -22.01
C ASP A 181 16.81 -30.69 -22.62
N ILE A 182 17.95 -31.36 -22.39
CA ILE A 182 18.17 -32.74 -22.83
C ILE A 182 17.13 -33.65 -22.18
N VAL A 183 17.04 -33.65 -20.85
CA VAL A 183 16.09 -34.53 -20.14
C VAL A 183 14.64 -34.28 -20.57
N SER A 184 14.26 -33.02 -20.72
CA SER A 184 12.94 -32.61 -21.19
C SER A 184 12.66 -33.09 -22.61
N ALA A 185 13.63 -32.99 -23.52
CA ALA A 185 13.48 -33.53 -24.88
C ALA A 185 13.20 -35.04 -24.87
N PHE A 186 13.95 -35.82 -24.08
CA PHE A 186 13.69 -37.26 -23.92
C PHE A 186 12.27 -37.50 -23.36
N ASN A 187 11.85 -36.77 -22.33
CA ASN A 187 10.53 -36.95 -21.73
C ASN A 187 9.37 -36.61 -22.70
N ILE A 188 9.49 -35.54 -23.49
CA ILE A 188 8.51 -35.16 -24.50
C ILE A 188 8.33 -36.29 -25.52
N ILE A 189 9.43 -36.84 -26.02
CA ILE A 189 9.41 -37.94 -27.00
C ILE A 189 8.77 -39.18 -26.39
N MET A 190 9.17 -39.55 -25.17
CA MET A 190 8.62 -40.73 -24.49
C MET A 190 7.12 -40.57 -24.27
N ASN A 191 6.66 -39.41 -23.78
CA ASN A 191 5.24 -39.16 -23.56
C ASN A 191 4.42 -39.26 -24.85
N GLU A 192 4.92 -38.70 -25.96
CA GLU A 192 4.25 -38.77 -27.26
C GLU A 192 4.13 -40.20 -27.78
N LYS A 193 5.16 -41.03 -27.58
CA LYS A 193 5.14 -42.44 -28.00
C LYS A 193 4.37 -43.34 -27.03
N TYR A 194 4.28 -43.00 -25.74
CA TYR A 194 3.51 -43.75 -24.72
C TYR A 194 1.99 -43.47 -24.78
N LYS A 195 1.57 -42.25 -25.12
CA LYS A 195 0.16 -41.82 -25.17
C LYS A 195 -0.76 -42.77 -25.97
N PRO A 196 -0.42 -43.16 -27.23
CA PRO A 196 -1.26 -44.08 -28.00
C PRO A 196 -1.26 -45.51 -27.45
N LEU A 197 -0.27 -45.91 -26.65
CA LEU A 197 -0.24 -47.23 -26.00
C LEU A 197 -1.09 -47.27 -24.74
N GLN A 198 -1.14 -46.19 -23.95
CA GLN A 198 -2.08 -46.08 -22.82
C GLN A 198 -3.53 -46.13 -23.30
N GLU A 199 -3.87 -45.37 -24.35
CA GLU A 199 -5.21 -45.38 -24.96
C GLU A 199 -5.58 -46.77 -25.51
N ASN A 200 -4.64 -47.46 -26.17
CA ASN A 200 -4.84 -48.83 -26.65
C ASN A 200 -4.86 -49.89 -25.53
N LEU A 201 -4.14 -49.68 -24.42
CA LEU A 201 -4.17 -50.57 -23.24
C LEU A 201 -5.53 -50.53 -22.57
N ILE A 202 -6.10 -49.33 -22.40
CA ILE A 202 -7.44 -49.13 -21.81
C ILE A 202 -8.50 -49.89 -22.63
N GLN A 203 -8.34 -49.97 -23.96
CA GLN A 203 -9.22 -50.80 -24.80
C GLN A 203 -8.86 -52.31 -24.80
N LYS A 204 -7.59 -52.69 -24.63
CA LYS A 204 -7.13 -54.10 -24.71
C LYS A 204 -7.12 -54.88 -23.40
N ILE A 205 -7.44 -54.28 -22.25
CA ILE A 205 -7.61 -54.99 -20.97
C ILE A 205 -8.68 -56.12 -21.05
N ARG A 206 -9.54 -56.14 -22.09
CA ARG A 206 -10.45 -57.26 -22.39
C ARG A 206 -9.81 -58.50 -23.02
N LYS A 207 -8.57 -58.48 -23.54
CA LYS A 207 -7.92 -59.66 -24.15
C LYS A 207 -6.51 -59.84 -23.58
N ARG A 208 -6.39 -60.72 -22.58
CA ARG A 208 -5.15 -61.14 -21.90
C ARG A 208 -4.06 -61.64 -22.87
N ARG A 209 -3.31 -60.72 -23.49
CA ARG A 209 -1.99 -60.96 -24.09
C ARG A 209 -1.20 -59.66 -24.09
N PHE A 210 -0.27 -59.52 -23.16
CA PHE A 210 0.70 -58.43 -23.15
C PHE A 210 1.97 -58.85 -23.89
N THR A 211 2.15 -58.35 -25.12
CA THR A 211 3.47 -58.34 -25.77
C THR A 211 4.25 -57.13 -25.26
N LYS A 212 5.44 -57.35 -24.70
CA LYS A 212 6.34 -56.29 -24.21
C LYS A 212 6.88 -55.51 -25.40
N ILE A 213 6.29 -54.36 -25.71
CA ILE A 213 6.76 -53.47 -26.80
C ILE A 213 7.94 -52.65 -26.28
N ASP A 214 9.11 -52.83 -26.88
CA ASP A 214 10.35 -52.12 -26.50
C ASP A 214 10.40 -50.77 -27.24
N LEU A 215 9.73 -49.74 -26.69
CA LEU A 215 9.52 -48.44 -27.35
C LEU A 215 10.81 -47.69 -27.71
N GLY A 216 11.88 -47.86 -26.93
CA GLY A 216 13.14 -47.16 -27.14
C GLY A 216 13.77 -47.40 -28.51
N LYS A 217 13.46 -48.53 -29.15
CA LYS A 217 13.99 -48.89 -30.48
C LYS A 217 13.29 -48.18 -31.65
N LYS A 218 12.16 -47.49 -31.40
CA LYS A 218 11.38 -46.77 -32.43
C LYS A 218 11.66 -45.27 -32.50
N ILE A 219 12.55 -44.77 -31.64
CA ILE A 219 12.86 -43.34 -31.54
C ILE A 219 13.95 -42.99 -32.55
N THR A 220 13.74 -41.89 -33.28
CA THR A 220 14.62 -41.39 -34.34
C THR A 220 15.18 -40.01 -33.97
N LEU A 221 16.22 -39.55 -34.69
CA LEU A 221 16.80 -38.21 -34.48
C LEU A 221 15.81 -37.08 -34.84
N ASP A 222 14.87 -37.32 -35.76
CA ASP A 222 13.85 -36.32 -36.10
C ASP A 222 12.83 -36.11 -34.98
N ASP A 223 12.59 -37.14 -34.14
CA ASP A 223 11.79 -36.96 -32.91
C ASP A 223 12.46 -35.98 -31.94
N PHE A 224 13.80 -35.99 -31.85
CA PHE A 224 14.57 -35.02 -31.03
C PHE A 224 14.53 -33.61 -31.62
N ARG A 225 14.61 -33.47 -32.94
CA ARG A 225 14.45 -32.16 -33.61
C ARG A 225 13.04 -31.59 -33.40
N ALA A 226 12.01 -32.44 -33.47
CA ALA A 226 10.63 -32.05 -33.20
C ALA A 226 10.41 -31.66 -31.73
N ALA A 227 10.97 -32.42 -30.80
CA ALA A 227 10.94 -32.11 -29.37
C ALA A 227 11.63 -30.77 -29.06
N ALA A 228 12.78 -30.49 -29.68
CA ALA A 228 13.48 -29.22 -29.54
C ALA A 228 12.64 -28.01 -30.00
N ARG A 229 11.88 -28.15 -31.10
CA ARG A 229 10.95 -27.10 -31.56
C ARG A 229 9.83 -26.83 -30.53
N ARG A 230 9.38 -27.87 -29.80
CA ARG A 230 8.35 -27.74 -28.75
C ARG A 230 8.89 -27.20 -27.44
N LEU A 231 10.18 -27.35 -27.13
CA LEU A 231 10.80 -26.70 -25.96
C LEU A 231 10.58 -25.18 -25.99
N LYS A 232 10.59 -24.54 -27.18
CA LYS A 232 10.22 -23.13 -27.35
C LYS A 232 8.80 -22.83 -26.85
N ALA A 233 7.82 -23.70 -27.08
CA ALA A 233 6.47 -23.48 -26.57
C ALA A 233 6.46 -23.47 -25.04
N TYR A 234 7.25 -24.32 -24.38
CA TYR A 234 7.32 -24.41 -22.92
C TYR A 234 8.13 -23.28 -22.26
N THR A 235 9.30 -22.90 -22.79
CA THR A 235 10.08 -21.77 -22.22
C THR A 235 9.49 -20.42 -22.59
N PHE A 236 8.85 -20.31 -23.76
CA PHE A 236 8.09 -19.12 -24.14
C PHE A 236 6.74 -19.12 -23.41
N GLN A 237 6.10 -20.26 -23.12
CA GLN A 237 4.96 -20.36 -22.20
C GLN A 237 5.37 -20.07 -20.77
N GLU A 238 6.54 -20.41 -20.27
CA GLU A 238 6.99 -20.02 -18.92
C GLU A 238 7.36 -18.53 -18.87
N LYS A 239 7.99 -17.97 -19.92
CA LYS A 239 8.26 -16.52 -20.01
C LYS A 239 6.99 -15.71 -20.26
N THR A 240 6.05 -16.22 -21.07
CA THR A 240 4.71 -15.63 -21.22
C THR A 240 3.76 -16.03 -20.11
N GLU A 241 3.99 -17.06 -19.30
CA GLU A 241 3.22 -17.34 -18.08
C GLU A 241 3.77 -16.51 -16.96
N ALA A 242 5.08 -16.28 -16.87
CA ALA A 242 5.67 -15.29 -15.97
C ALA A 242 5.18 -13.89 -16.35
N ALA A 243 5.13 -13.54 -17.65
CA ALA A 243 4.57 -12.27 -18.13
C ALA A 243 3.02 -12.22 -18.10
N LYS A 244 2.30 -13.33 -18.32
CA LYS A 244 0.83 -13.42 -18.15
C LYS A 244 0.43 -13.46 -16.68
N LYS A 245 1.30 -13.95 -15.80
CA LYS A 245 1.20 -13.82 -14.33
C LYS A 245 1.62 -12.42 -13.89
N ALA A 246 2.42 -11.70 -14.69
CA ALA A 246 2.86 -10.33 -14.42
C ALA A 246 1.82 -9.26 -14.72
N VAL A 247 1.07 -9.48 -15.80
CA VAL A 247 0.01 -8.57 -16.22
C VAL A 247 -1.30 -9.16 -15.74
N ASN A 248 -1.96 -8.48 -14.80
CA ASN A 248 -3.37 -8.70 -14.56
C ASN A 248 -4.15 -8.21 -15.79
N ARG A 249 -4.15 -9.02 -16.86
CA ARG A 249 -5.02 -8.84 -18.01
C ARG A 249 -6.40 -9.31 -17.59
N ILE A 250 -7.29 -8.34 -17.41
CA ILE A 250 -8.64 -8.55 -16.91
C ILE A 250 -9.61 -8.20 -18.04
N ALA A 251 -10.70 -8.97 -18.15
CA ALA A 251 -11.91 -8.52 -18.83
C ALA A 251 -12.81 -7.90 -17.76
N PRO A 252 -12.81 -6.56 -17.59
CA PRO A 252 -13.54 -5.90 -16.53
C PRO A 252 -15.04 -6.12 -16.68
N ARG A 253 -15.70 -6.38 -15.55
CA ARG A 253 -17.16 -6.58 -15.48
C ARG A 253 -17.89 -5.32 -15.06
N GLU A 254 -17.15 -4.33 -14.58
CA GLU A 254 -17.63 -3.04 -14.16
C GLU A 254 -18.28 -2.30 -15.33
N ARG A 255 -19.36 -1.57 -15.04
CA ARG A 255 -20.13 -0.77 -16.01
C ARG A 255 -20.26 0.66 -15.53
N TYR A 256 -20.77 1.56 -16.39
CA TYR A 256 -21.01 2.96 -15.99
C TYR A 256 -21.98 3.09 -14.82
N SER A 257 -22.88 2.13 -14.63
CA SER A 257 -23.81 2.07 -13.49
C SER A 257 -23.14 1.77 -12.16
N ASP A 258 -21.91 1.26 -12.16
CA ASP A 258 -21.16 0.91 -10.94
C ASP A 258 -20.30 2.07 -10.42
N VAL A 259 -20.32 3.22 -11.11
CA VAL A 259 -19.60 4.44 -10.72
C VAL A 259 -20.62 5.52 -10.34
N GLY A 260 -20.77 5.80 -9.05
CA GLY A 260 -21.59 6.92 -8.55
C GLY A 260 -20.80 8.24 -8.46
N GLY A 261 -21.47 9.37 -8.66
CA GLY A 261 -20.86 10.70 -8.55
C GLY A 261 -19.92 11.07 -9.71
N LEU A 262 -18.91 11.88 -9.42
CA LEU A 262 -17.97 12.46 -10.39
C LEU A 262 -18.67 13.31 -11.47
N HIS A 263 -19.64 14.14 -11.07
CA HIS A 263 -20.42 14.95 -11.99
C HIS A 263 -19.50 15.91 -12.78
N GLY A 264 -19.79 16.07 -14.07
CA GLY A 264 -18.96 16.81 -15.03
C GLY A 264 -17.79 15.99 -15.56
N ILE A 265 -16.89 15.51 -14.70
CA ILE A 265 -15.64 14.86 -15.16
C ILE A 265 -15.89 13.45 -15.72
N LYS A 266 -16.86 12.70 -15.17
CA LYS A 266 -17.17 11.34 -15.61
C LYS A 266 -17.55 11.31 -17.10
N GLU A 267 -18.41 12.22 -17.53
CA GLU A 267 -18.86 12.31 -18.92
C GLU A 267 -17.74 12.72 -19.88
N GLU A 268 -16.90 13.67 -19.45
CA GLU A 268 -15.75 14.13 -20.23
C GLU A 268 -14.75 12.99 -20.45
N VAL A 269 -14.36 12.29 -19.37
CA VAL A 269 -13.45 11.15 -19.42
C VAL A 269 -14.01 10.02 -20.30
N ILE A 270 -15.30 9.68 -20.13
CA ILE A 270 -15.96 8.64 -20.92
C ILE A 270 -15.92 8.99 -22.42
N LYS A 271 -16.28 10.23 -22.78
CA LYS A 271 -16.30 10.68 -24.18
C LYS A 271 -14.91 10.59 -24.82
N GLU A 272 -13.89 11.12 -24.15
CA GLU A 272 -12.54 11.15 -24.72
C GLU A 272 -11.90 9.78 -24.87
N ILE A 273 -12.02 8.93 -23.84
CA ILE A 273 -11.43 7.59 -23.89
C ILE A 273 -12.18 6.70 -24.87
N SER A 274 -13.53 6.78 -24.93
CA SER A 274 -14.30 6.00 -25.89
C SER A 274 -14.00 6.43 -27.33
N LEU A 275 -13.82 7.73 -27.59
CA LEU A 275 -13.37 8.23 -28.89
C LEU A 275 -11.96 7.75 -29.25
N ALA A 276 -11.05 7.66 -28.27
CA ALA A 276 -9.69 7.16 -28.49
C ALA A 276 -9.63 5.64 -28.77
N LEU A 277 -10.63 4.88 -28.33
CA LEU A 277 -10.76 3.45 -28.61
C LEU A 277 -11.38 3.17 -30.00
N ASP A 278 -12.21 4.06 -30.53
CA ASP A 278 -12.83 3.96 -31.84
C ASP A 278 -11.99 4.63 -32.95
N ALA A 279 -10.97 3.92 -33.42
CA ALA A 279 -10.07 4.44 -34.45
C ALA A 279 -10.73 4.60 -35.83
N ASP A 280 -11.79 3.84 -36.14
CA ASP A 280 -12.48 3.97 -37.43
C ASP A 280 -13.19 5.31 -37.54
N LEU A 281 -13.82 5.76 -36.45
CA LEU A 281 -14.45 7.08 -36.37
C LEU A 281 -13.42 8.20 -36.40
N ALA A 282 -12.30 8.04 -35.68
CA ALA A 282 -11.20 9.00 -35.67
C ALA A 282 -10.56 9.20 -37.06
N VAL A 283 -10.29 8.11 -37.78
CA VAL A 283 -9.71 8.14 -39.13
C VAL A 283 -10.68 8.79 -40.12
N LYS A 284 -11.97 8.45 -40.07
CA LYS A 284 -13.01 9.07 -40.93
C LYS A 284 -13.18 10.57 -40.64
N ALA A 285 -12.98 10.99 -39.39
CA ALA A 285 -13.06 12.38 -38.98
C ALA A 285 -11.78 13.19 -39.25
N GLY A 286 -10.68 12.55 -39.68
CA GLY A 286 -9.39 13.23 -39.83
C GLY A 286 -8.80 13.75 -38.51
N TYR A 287 -9.24 13.17 -37.39
CA TYR A 287 -8.88 13.58 -36.04
C TYR A 287 -7.91 12.57 -35.41
N LEU A 288 -6.82 13.05 -34.79
CA LEU A 288 -5.88 12.21 -34.07
C LEU A 288 -6.21 12.23 -32.57
N PRO A 289 -6.81 11.15 -32.02
CA PRO A 289 -7.25 11.15 -30.63
C PRO A 289 -6.06 11.07 -29.66
N PRO A 290 -6.15 11.68 -28.47
CA PRO A 290 -5.15 11.52 -27.43
C PRO A 290 -5.10 10.06 -26.96
N LYS A 291 -3.90 9.50 -26.85
CA LYS A 291 -3.69 8.11 -26.42
C LYS A 291 -3.21 7.97 -24.98
N GLY A 292 -2.79 9.08 -24.35
CA GLY A 292 -2.31 9.11 -22.97
C GLY A 292 -3.20 10.00 -22.10
N PHE A 293 -3.75 9.43 -21.02
CA PHE A 293 -4.55 10.13 -20.01
C PHE A 293 -3.95 10.01 -18.61
N ILE A 294 -3.90 11.09 -17.82
CA ILE A 294 -3.52 11.03 -16.40
C ILE A 294 -4.76 11.22 -15.53
N PHE A 295 -5.00 10.28 -14.62
CA PHE A 295 -5.99 10.39 -13.57
C PHE A 295 -5.29 10.75 -12.27
N TYR A 296 -5.53 11.94 -11.74
CA TYR A 296 -4.86 12.38 -10.51
C TYR A 296 -5.84 12.88 -9.46
N GLY A 297 -5.51 12.67 -8.19
CA GLY A 297 -6.34 13.10 -7.08
C GLY A 297 -6.18 12.22 -5.85
N PRO A 298 -6.89 12.51 -4.74
CA PRO A 298 -6.76 11.76 -3.50
C PRO A 298 -7.02 10.25 -3.66
N PRO A 299 -6.48 9.38 -2.78
CA PRO A 299 -6.76 7.95 -2.79
C PRO A 299 -8.25 7.66 -2.55
N GLY A 300 -8.76 6.57 -3.11
CA GLY A 300 -10.14 6.12 -2.88
C GLY A 300 -11.23 6.96 -3.56
N THR A 301 -10.88 7.77 -4.56
CA THR A 301 -11.80 8.60 -5.37
C THR A 301 -12.34 7.90 -6.64
N GLY A 302 -12.00 6.63 -6.86
CA GLY A 302 -12.55 5.84 -7.97
C GLY A 302 -11.77 5.90 -9.29
N LYS A 303 -10.51 6.37 -9.30
CA LYS A 303 -9.64 6.43 -10.49
C LYS A 303 -9.60 5.09 -11.26
N THR A 304 -9.19 4.02 -10.57
CA THR A 304 -9.10 2.66 -11.13
C THR A 304 -10.48 2.09 -11.48
N LEU A 305 -11.51 2.42 -10.69
CA LEU A 305 -12.88 1.94 -10.92
C LEU A 305 -13.47 2.55 -12.20
N LEU A 306 -13.29 3.85 -12.45
CA LEU A 306 -13.77 4.50 -13.67
C LEU A 306 -13.06 3.95 -14.91
N ALA A 307 -11.74 3.75 -14.85
CA ALA A 307 -10.99 3.13 -15.95
C ALA A 307 -11.49 1.72 -16.29
N LYS A 308 -11.76 0.89 -15.27
CA LYS A 308 -12.35 -0.45 -15.44
C LYS A 308 -13.77 -0.39 -16.01
N ALA A 309 -14.59 0.55 -15.56
CA ALA A 309 -15.95 0.73 -16.07
C ALA A 309 -15.96 1.13 -17.56
N ILE A 310 -15.03 2.00 -17.98
CA ILE A 310 -14.86 2.36 -19.40
C ILE A 310 -14.42 1.18 -20.22
N ALA A 311 -13.47 0.38 -19.71
CA ALA A 311 -13.02 -0.82 -20.38
C ALA A 311 -14.17 -1.85 -20.51
N GLY A 312 -14.96 -2.03 -19.46
CA GLY A 312 -16.04 -3.01 -19.41
C GLY A 312 -17.26 -2.62 -20.27
N GLU A 313 -17.57 -1.32 -20.38
CA GLU A 313 -18.65 -0.85 -21.26
C GLU A 313 -18.28 -0.97 -22.75
N ASN A 314 -17.02 -0.71 -23.09
CA ASN A 314 -16.52 -0.80 -24.47
C ASN A 314 -16.06 -2.22 -24.85
N ASP A 315 -16.16 -3.19 -23.94
CA ASP A 315 -15.72 -4.59 -24.11
C ASP A 315 -14.26 -4.71 -24.60
N VAL A 316 -13.36 -3.91 -24.03
CA VAL A 316 -11.94 -3.86 -24.38
C VAL A 316 -11.06 -4.52 -23.31
N TRP A 317 -9.91 -5.03 -23.71
CA TRP A 317 -8.97 -5.66 -22.77
C TRP A 317 -8.37 -4.63 -21.81
N PHE A 318 -8.31 -4.96 -20.51
CA PHE A 318 -7.75 -4.07 -19.48
C PHE A 318 -6.47 -4.66 -18.88
N TYR A 319 -5.37 -3.92 -18.97
CA TYR A 319 -4.07 -4.29 -18.43
C TYR A 319 -3.84 -3.46 -17.17
N ASN A 320 -4.00 -4.07 -15.99
CA ASN A 320 -3.78 -3.36 -14.71
C ASN A 320 -2.34 -3.58 -14.24
N ILE A 321 -1.57 -2.49 -14.16
CA ILE A 321 -0.15 -2.50 -13.83
C ILE A 321 0.06 -1.63 -12.61
N ASP A 322 0.67 -2.20 -11.58
CA ASP A 322 1.05 -1.47 -10.37
C ASP A 322 2.46 -0.92 -10.53
N GLY A 323 2.65 0.40 -10.48
CA GLY A 323 3.92 1.07 -10.73
C GLY A 323 5.08 0.51 -9.90
N PRO A 324 4.96 0.39 -8.56
CA PRO A 324 6.02 -0.18 -7.71
C PRO A 324 6.41 -1.60 -8.11
N SER A 325 5.46 -2.40 -8.61
CA SER A 325 5.72 -3.79 -9.01
C SER A 325 6.65 -3.90 -10.23
N ILE A 326 6.69 -2.89 -11.09
CA ILE A 326 7.59 -2.83 -12.25
C ILE A 326 9.03 -2.61 -11.81
N LEU A 327 9.27 -1.73 -10.83
CA LEU A 327 10.63 -1.43 -10.32
C LEU A 327 11.20 -2.52 -9.43
N GLN A 328 10.34 -3.24 -8.71
CA GLN A 328 10.76 -4.31 -7.79
C GLN A 328 11.27 -5.57 -8.49
N GLY A 329 11.34 -5.59 -9.82
CA GLY A 329 11.97 -6.67 -10.59
C GLY A 329 11.24 -8.00 -10.49
N ARG A 330 9.95 -8.00 -10.07
CA ARG A 330 9.11 -9.20 -9.92
C ARG A 330 9.03 -10.05 -11.20
N TYR A 331 9.42 -9.46 -12.33
CA TYR A 331 9.32 -10.03 -13.68
C TYR A 331 10.66 -10.00 -14.45
N GLY A 332 11.77 -9.75 -13.76
CA GLY A 332 13.09 -9.57 -14.35
C GLY A 332 13.39 -8.09 -14.64
N ASP A 333 13.90 -7.79 -15.83
CA ASP A 333 14.27 -6.43 -16.23
C ASP A 333 13.02 -5.52 -16.38
N PRO A 334 12.93 -4.40 -15.62
CA PRO A 334 11.81 -3.46 -15.69
C PRO A 334 11.55 -2.91 -17.10
N GLU A 335 12.60 -2.63 -17.88
CA GLU A 335 12.48 -2.11 -19.25
C GLU A 335 11.82 -3.14 -20.16
N LYS A 336 12.27 -4.39 -20.06
CA LYS A 336 11.73 -5.50 -20.85
C LYS A 336 10.27 -5.76 -20.50
N THR A 337 9.92 -5.67 -19.22
CA THR A 337 8.55 -5.86 -18.75
C THR A 337 7.60 -4.85 -19.39
N ILE A 338 7.98 -3.56 -19.43
CA ILE A 338 7.20 -2.53 -20.13
C ILE A 338 7.05 -2.86 -21.61
N ARG A 339 8.14 -3.22 -22.29
CA ARG A 339 8.09 -3.60 -23.72
C ARG A 339 7.14 -4.77 -23.99
N ASP A 340 7.20 -5.81 -23.16
CA ASP A 340 6.37 -7.00 -23.29
C ASP A 340 4.88 -6.69 -23.05
N ILE A 341 4.57 -5.83 -22.08
CA ILE A 341 3.20 -5.32 -21.81
C ILE A 341 2.63 -4.61 -23.02
N PHE A 342 3.34 -3.62 -23.56
CA PHE A 342 2.87 -2.86 -24.72
C PHE A 342 2.75 -3.73 -25.96
N ALA A 343 3.66 -4.69 -26.16
CA ALA A 343 3.57 -5.64 -27.25
C ALA A 343 2.35 -6.57 -27.13
N ASP A 344 1.98 -7.03 -25.93
CA ASP A 344 0.78 -7.85 -25.73
C ASP A 344 -0.50 -7.01 -25.88
N ALA A 345 -0.53 -5.79 -25.35
CA ALA A 345 -1.66 -4.89 -25.52
C ALA A 345 -1.96 -4.57 -27.00
N ARG A 346 -0.91 -4.31 -27.81
CA ARG A 346 -1.06 -4.10 -29.26
C ARG A 346 -1.60 -5.33 -30.00
N LYS A 347 -1.20 -6.55 -29.60
CA LYS A 347 -1.71 -7.80 -30.21
C LYS A 347 -3.18 -8.06 -29.91
N ASN A 348 -3.64 -7.62 -28.74
CA ASN A 348 -5.01 -7.80 -28.29
C ASN A 348 -5.83 -6.50 -28.39
N ALA A 349 -5.42 -5.54 -29.23
CA ALA A 349 -6.17 -4.31 -29.40
C ALA A 349 -7.59 -4.58 -29.94
N PRO A 350 -8.63 -3.83 -29.52
CA PRO A 350 -8.59 -2.65 -28.67
C PRO A 350 -8.32 -2.95 -27.18
N ALA A 351 -7.48 -2.13 -26.54
CA ALA A 351 -7.05 -2.34 -25.16
C ALA A 351 -6.75 -1.04 -24.39
N ILE A 352 -6.94 -1.09 -23.07
CA ILE A 352 -6.54 -0.05 -22.12
C ILE A 352 -5.39 -0.58 -21.26
N ILE A 353 -4.29 0.16 -21.23
CA ILE A 353 -3.18 -0.03 -20.30
C ILE A 353 -3.34 0.96 -19.15
N PHE A 354 -3.55 0.46 -17.93
CA PHE A 354 -3.71 1.27 -16.73
C PHE A 354 -2.52 1.09 -15.80
N PHE A 355 -1.75 2.17 -15.60
CA PHE A 355 -0.66 2.24 -14.62
C PHE A 355 -1.19 2.88 -13.34
N ASP A 356 -1.34 2.10 -12.26
CA ASP A 356 -1.58 2.63 -10.92
C ASP A 356 -0.27 3.09 -10.30
N GLU A 357 -0.31 4.14 -9.47
CA GLU A 357 0.86 4.77 -8.86
C GLU A 357 2.00 5.06 -9.86
N ILE A 358 1.66 5.67 -11.02
CA ILE A 358 2.63 5.96 -12.09
C ILE A 358 3.78 6.88 -11.62
N ASP A 359 3.57 7.65 -10.56
CA ASP A 359 4.61 8.46 -9.91
C ASP A 359 5.76 7.65 -9.31
N SER A 360 5.54 6.37 -9.02
CA SER A 360 6.62 5.47 -8.58
C SER A 360 7.61 5.17 -9.71
N ILE A 361 7.15 5.04 -10.96
CA ILE A 361 7.98 4.68 -12.12
C ILE A 361 8.40 5.87 -12.97
N ALA A 362 7.81 7.05 -12.74
CA ALA A 362 8.10 8.27 -13.48
C ALA A 362 8.16 9.53 -12.61
N PRO A 363 9.01 9.57 -11.55
CA PRO A 363 9.27 10.80 -10.82
C PRO A 363 10.10 11.79 -11.65
N LYS A 364 10.14 13.06 -11.24
CA LYS A 364 11.00 14.10 -11.84
C LYS A 364 12.46 13.66 -11.90
N ARG A 365 13.08 13.87 -13.07
CA ARG A 365 14.52 13.61 -13.30
C ARG A 365 15.39 14.50 -12.43
N GLY A 366 16.50 13.96 -11.92
CA GLY A 366 17.58 14.75 -11.31
C GLY A 366 18.20 14.20 -10.02
N THR A 367 17.59 13.22 -9.35
CA THR A 367 18.07 12.72 -8.04
C THR A 367 17.85 11.22 -7.80
N HIS A 368 17.57 10.41 -8.83
CA HIS A 368 17.07 9.04 -8.65
C HIS A 368 17.87 7.94 -9.39
N ASP A 369 17.52 6.70 -9.05
CA ASP A 369 18.14 5.44 -9.50
C ASP A 369 18.19 5.34 -11.05
N PRO A 370 19.35 5.05 -11.67
CA PRO A 370 19.48 4.85 -13.11
C PRO A 370 18.53 3.79 -13.71
N VAL A 371 17.98 2.89 -12.90
CA VAL A 371 16.94 1.95 -13.33
C VAL A 371 15.63 2.68 -13.64
N VAL A 372 15.24 3.66 -12.83
CA VAL A 372 14.01 4.44 -13.00
C VAL A 372 14.09 5.30 -14.26
N ASP A 373 15.23 5.96 -14.50
CA ASP A 373 15.41 6.78 -15.70
C ASP A 373 15.29 5.97 -17.00
N ARG A 374 15.79 4.72 -16.99
CA ARG A 374 15.67 3.81 -18.13
C ARG A 374 14.24 3.31 -18.32
N VAL A 375 13.52 3.06 -17.23
CA VAL A 375 12.09 2.72 -17.24
C VAL A 375 11.26 3.85 -17.83
N VAL A 376 11.48 5.09 -17.40
CA VAL A 376 10.82 6.28 -17.97
C VAL A 376 11.12 6.40 -19.46
N SER A 377 12.39 6.23 -19.85
CA SER A 377 12.81 6.31 -21.25
C SER A 377 12.14 5.24 -22.11
N GLN A 378 12.03 4.00 -21.62
CA GLN A 378 11.34 2.93 -22.31
C GLN A 378 9.83 3.20 -22.42
N LEU A 379 9.20 3.72 -21.35
CA LEU A 379 7.77 4.08 -21.36
C LEU A 379 7.47 5.17 -22.41
N LEU A 380 8.30 6.22 -22.45
CA LEU A 380 8.21 7.27 -23.49
C LEU A 380 8.39 6.69 -24.89
N THR A 381 9.35 5.79 -25.07
CA THR A 381 9.60 5.11 -26.36
C THR A 381 8.39 4.29 -26.82
N GLU A 382 7.75 3.56 -25.90
CA GLU A 382 6.54 2.79 -26.22
C GLU A 382 5.33 3.68 -26.55
N MET A 383 5.25 4.86 -25.93
CA MET A 383 4.25 5.88 -26.22
C MET A 383 4.50 6.59 -27.57
N ASP A 384 5.75 6.86 -27.92
CA ASP A 384 6.16 7.42 -29.21
C ASP A 384 5.97 6.41 -30.36
N GLY A 385 6.10 5.11 -30.05
CA GLY A 385 5.84 4.02 -30.98
C GLY A 385 4.37 3.78 -31.33
N PHE A 386 3.43 4.57 -30.78
CA PHE A 386 2.03 4.48 -31.17
C PHE A 386 1.81 5.03 -32.58
N THR A 387 1.68 4.12 -33.56
CA THR A 387 1.06 4.48 -34.84
C THR A 387 -0.44 4.77 -34.61
N PRO A 388 -1.08 5.59 -35.47
CA PRO A 388 -2.51 5.93 -35.33
C PRO A 388 -3.43 4.70 -35.23
N LEU A 389 -3.00 3.55 -35.78
CA LEU A 389 -3.82 2.37 -36.05
C LEU A 389 -3.85 1.29 -34.93
N THR A 390 -3.17 1.46 -33.80
CA THR A 390 -3.00 0.35 -32.82
C THR A 390 -4.09 0.22 -31.75
N ASN A 391 -5.12 1.08 -31.70
CA ASN A 391 -6.27 1.04 -30.76
C ASN A 391 -5.93 0.73 -29.29
N VAL A 392 -4.78 1.21 -28.81
CA VAL A 392 -4.34 1.07 -27.43
C VAL A 392 -4.35 2.44 -26.76
N VAL A 393 -5.02 2.53 -25.62
CA VAL A 393 -5.08 3.72 -24.77
C VAL A 393 -4.29 3.47 -23.49
N VAL A 394 -3.50 4.46 -23.05
CA VAL A 394 -2.71 4.42 -21.82
C VAL A 394 -3.29 5.40 -20.81
N ILE A 395 -3.53 4.93 -19.60
CA ILE A 395 -4.03 5.71 -18.47
C ILE A 395 -3.04 5.57 -17.32
N GLY A 396 -2.49 6.68 -16.82
CA GLY A 396 -1.67 6.70 -15.61
C GLY A 396 -2.44 7.30 -14.44
N ALA A 397 -2.50 6.61 -13.31
CA ALA A 397 -3.12 7.10 -12.08
C ALA A 397 -2.06 7.48 -11.05
N THR A 398 -2.24 8.64 -10.40
CA THR A 398 -1.34 9.09 -9.33
C THR A 398 -2.10 9.87 -8.25
N ASN A 399 -1.55 9.92 -7.04
CA ASN A 399 -1.99 10.84 -5.99
C ASN A 399 -1.12 12.12 -5.98
N ARG A 400 0.09 12.08 -6.56
CA ARG A 400 1.11 13.13 -6.52
C ARG A 400 1.46 13.61 -7.93
N PHE A 401 0.58 14.43 -8.50
CA PHE A 401 0.74 14.93 -9.87
C PHE A 401 2.01 15.79 -10.05
N GLU A 402 2.36 16.56 -9.02
CA GLU A 402 3.48 17.51 -9.01
C GLU A 402 4.89 16.90 -9.08
N ILE A 403 5.01 15.60 -8.80
CA ILE A 403 6.30 14.89 -8.83
C ILE A 403 6.52 14.11 -10.12
N LEU A 404 5.59 14.13 -11.07
CA LEU A 404 5.73 13.42 -12.34
C LEU A 404 6.75 14.08 -13.28
N ASP A 405 7.44 13.25 -14.07
CA ASP A 405 8.35 13.69 -15.13
C ASP A 405 7.65 14.56 -16.17
N GLU A 406 8.25 15.71 -16.53
CA GLU A 406 7.66 16.67 -17.46
C GLU A 406 7.49 16.09 -18.87
N ALA A 407 8.47 15.31 -19.35
CA ALA A 407 8.39 14.68 -20.68
C ALA A 407 7.25 13.65 -20.76
N LEU A 408 6.94 12.99 -19.65
CA LEU A 408 5.80 12.09 -19.55
C LEU A 408 4.49 12.88 -19.58
N LEU A 409 4.39 13.99 -18.84
CA LEU A 409 3.20 14.86 -18.87
C LEU A 409 2.88 15.38 -20.28
N GLU A 410 3.88 15.65 -21.12
CA GLU A 410 3.67 16.04 -22.53
C GLU A 410 3.06 14.90 -23.37
N ARG A 411 3.43 13.65 -23.10
CA ARG A 411 2.88 12.47 -23.81
C ARG A 411 1.52 12.05 -23.33
N PHE A 412 1.20 12.32 -22.07
CA PHE A 412 -0.13 12.20 -21.54
C PHE A 412 -0.92 13.50 -21.78
N THR A 413 -1.46 13.68 -22.96
CA THR A 413 -2.01 14.97 -23.42
C THR A 413 -3.20 15.49 -22.60
N ARG A 414 -3.92 14.61 -21.89
CA ARG A 414 -5.13 14.97 -21.12
C ARG A 414 -5.00 14.53 -19.67
N HIS A 415 -5.26 15.46 -18.75
CA HIS A 415 -5.16 15.22 -17.30
C HIS A 415 -6.51 15.48 -16.63
N PHE A 416 -7.00 14.50 -15.89
CA PHE A 416 -8.30 14.51 -15.23
C PHE A 416 -8.14 14.48 -13.71
N LYS A 417 -8.68 15.51 -13.06
CA LYS A 417 -8.62 15.66 -11.60
C LYS A 417 -9.81 15.00 -10.90
N PHE A 418 -9.56 13.91 -10.20
CA PHE A 418 -10.53 13.27 -9.31
C PHE A 418 -10.56 13.98 -7.97
N THR A 419 -11.76 14.25 -7.46
CA THR A 419 -11.97 14.89 -6.17
C THR A 419 -12.89 14.04 -5.32
N TYR A 420 -12.94 14.33 -4.02
CA TYR A 420 -14.01 13.84 -3.18
C TYR A 420 -15.38 14.32 -3.69
N PRO A 421 -16.47 13.58 -3.38
CA PRO A 421 -17.80 13.95 -3.81
C PRO A 421 -18.15 15.34 -3.27
N LYS A 422 -18.47 16.26 -4.19
CA LYS A 422 -18.62 17.68 -3.90
C LYS A 422 -19.94 18.00 -3.20
N ASN A 423 -20.98 17.26 -3.58
CA ASN A 423 -22.35 17.56 -3.19
C ASN A 423 -23.02 16.32 -2.58
N ARG A 424 -24.08 16.58 -1.79
CA ARG A 424 -24.94 15.54 -1.20
C ARG A 424 -25.44 14.51 -2.23
N THR A 425 -25.79 14.97 -3.44
CA THR A 425 -26.27 14.12 -4.53
C THR A 425 -25.23 13.09 -4.97
N GLU A 426 -23.97 13.50 -5.15
CA GLU A 426 -22.90 12.56 -5.54
C GLU A 426 -22.65 11.51 -4.46
N LYS A 427 -22.69 11.91 -3.18
CA LYS A 427 -22.58 10.96 -2.05
C LYS A 427 -23.73 9.96 -2.03
N LEU A 428 -24.96 10.43 -2.30
CA LEU A 428 -26.14 9.58 -2.38
C LEU A 428 -26.01 8.56 -3.51
N GLU A 429 -25.56 8.97 -4.70
CA GLU A 429 -25.35 8.07 -5.83
C GLU A 429 -24.32 6.99 -5.51
N ILE A 430 -23.17 7.36 -4.94
CA ILE A 430 -22.14 6.41 -4.51
C ILE A 430 -22.74 5.41 -3.51
N LEU A 431 -23.45 5.91 -2.51
CA LEU A 431 -24.08 5.08 -1.48
C LEU A 431 -25.12 4.13 -2.09
N MET A 432 -25.96 4.60 -3.01
CA MET A 432 -26.96 3.78 -3.71
C MET A 432 -26.32 2.64 -4.50
N VAL A 433 -25.20 2.88 -5.18
CA VAL A 433 -24.45 1.85 -5.91
C VAL A 433 -24.00 0.74 -4.96
N HIS A 434 -23.45 1.09 -3.78
CA HIS A 434 -23.00 0.10 -2.81
C HIS A 434 -24.16 -0.60 -2.09
N LEU A 435 -25.24 0.12 -1.74
CA LEU A 435 -26.44 -0.44 -1.13
C LEU A 435 -27.19 -1.41 -2.06
N ARG A 436 -27.06 -1.25 -3.39
CA ARG A 436 -27.70 -2.16 -4.36
C ARG A 436 -27.39 -3.63 -4.11
N ARG A 437 -26.17 -3.94 -3.65
CA ARG A 437 -25.72 -5.32 -3.34
C ARG A 437 -26.45 -5.94 -2.14
N TYR A 438 -26.97 -5.09 -1.25
CA TYR A 438 -27.63 -5.49 -0.01
C TYR A 438 -29.11 -5.09 0.01
N LYS A 439 -29.70 -4.81 -1.15
CA LYS A 439 -31.09 -4.34 -1.24
C LYS A 439 -32.08 -5.32 -0.60
N ASP A 440 -31.89 -6.62 -0.79
CA ASP A 440 -32.76 -7.66 -0.22
C ASP A 440 -32.55 -7.85 1.29
N ALA A 441 -31.36 -7.46 1.77
CA ALA A 441 -30.98 -7.51 3.16
C ALA A 441 -31.42 -6.27 3.94
N LEU A 442 -31.56 -5.12 3.27
CA LEU A 442 -31.88 -3.83 3.89
C LEU A 442 -33.31 -3.85 4.47
N ASP A 443 -33.48 -3.25 5.65
CA ASP A 443 -34.81 -3.07 6.22
C ASP A 443 -35.69 -2.23 5.26
N ARG A 444 -36.92 -2.69 5.02
CA ARG A 444 -37.85 -2.06 4.06
C ARG A 444 -38.21 -0.62 4.43
N ASN A 445 -38.04 -0.25 5.70
CA ASN A 445 -38.33 1.09 6.18
C ASN A 445 -37.14 2.06 6.04
N ILE A 446 -35.97 1.59 5.62
CA ILE A 446 -34.75 2.40 5.52
C ILE A 446 -34.58 2.89 4.08
N THR A 447 -34.44 4.21 3.93
CA THR A 447 -34.09 4.82 2.66
C THR A 447 -32.57 5.05 2.55
N PRO A 448 -31.99 5.11 1.34
CA PRO A 448 -30.60 5.52 1.15
C PRO A 448 -30.28 6.88 1.79
N GLU A 449 -31.26 7.78 1.84
CA GLU A 449 -31.15 9.09 2.47
C GLU A 449 -30.96 9.00 3.99
N ASP A 450 -31.58 8.03 4.65
CA ASP A 450 -31.42 7.80 6.09
C ASP A 450 -30.01 7.32 6.42
N VAL A 451 -29.47 6.42 5.61
CA VAL A 451 -28.07 5.96 5.72
C VAL A 451 -27.11 7.12 5.43
N LEU A 452 -27.42 7.95 4.43
CA LEU A 452 -26.61 9.12 4.11
C LEU A 452 -26.54 10.12 5.28
N ARG A 453 -27.62 10.35 6.02
CA ARG A 453 -27.60 11.24 7.20
C ARG A 453 -26.63 10.77 8.28
N ILE A 454 -26.46 9.46 8.44
CA ILE A 454 -25.46 8.92 9.37
C ILE A 454 -24.06 9.20 8.84
N PHE A 455 -23.85 9.01 7.54
CA PHE A 455 -22.55 9.17 6.90
C PHE A 455 -22.14 10.64 6.78
N GLU A 456 -23.10 11.57 6.68
CA GLU A 456 -22.90 13.03 6.68
C GLU A 456 -22.30 13.56 7.98
N LYS A 457 -22.41 12.81 9.09
CA LYS A 457 -21.71 13.14 10.34
C LYS A 457 -20.18 13.12 10.19
N LYS A 458 -19.66 12.57 9.09
CA LYS A 458 -18.21 12.43 8.81
C LYS A 458 -17.87 12.77 7.36
N ILE A 459 -16.63 13.19 7.14
CA ILE A 459 -16.08 13.33 5.78
C ILE A 459 -15.50 11.98 5.39
N LEU A 460 -16.13 11.32 4.43
CA LEU A 460 -15.73 9.98 3.97
C LEU A 460 -15.35 10.02 2.49
N SER A 461 -14.27 9.33 2.15
CA SER A 461 -13.95 9.04 0.76
C SER A 461 -14.97 8.05 0.17
N PRO A 462 -15.19 8.02 -1.16
CA PRO A 462 -16.04 7.01 -1.78
C PRO A 462 -15.68 5.57 -1.38
N ARG A 463 -14.38 5.25 -1.29
CA ARG A 463 -13.91 3.97 -0.78
C ARG A 463 -14.35 3.70 0.66
N LYS A 464 -14.22 4.68 1.56
CA LYS A 464 -14.66 4.52 2.96
C LYS A 464 -16.17 4.40 3.09
N ILE A 465 -16.95 5.04 2.21
CA ILE A 465 -18.40 4.83 2.13
C ILE A 465 -18.70 3.37 1.75
N ALA A 466 -18.00 2.84 0.75
CA ALA A 466 -18.13 1.44 0.36
C ALA A 466 -17.76 0.48 1.50
N ASP A 467 -16.60 0.69 2.12
CA ASP A 467 -16.09 -0.12 3.24
C ASP A 467 -17.09 -0.12 4.41
N ALA A 468 -17.66 1.04 4.77
CA ALA A 468 -18.63 1.16 5.86
C ALA A 468 -19.95 0.43 5.57
N VAL A 469 -20.41 0.41 4.31
CA VAL A 469 -21.60 -0.34 3.90
C VAL A 469 -21.33 -1.85 3.97
N ASP A 470 -20.18 -2.30 3.48
CA ASP A 470 -19.76 -3.70 3.56
C ASP A 470 -19.58 -4.15 5.03
N ASP A 471 -19.00 -3.29 5.87
CA ASP A 471 -18.82 -3.53 7.30
C ASP A 471 -20.15 -3.62 8.06
N ALA A 472 -21.15 -2.81 7.69
CA ALA A 472 -22.48 -2.90 8.28
C ALA A 472 -23.11 -4.26 8.01
N ASN A 473 -23.03 -4.77 6.78
CA ASN A 473 -23.53 -6.11 6.47
C ASN A 473 -22.67 -7.22 7.09
N ARG A 474 -21.36 -7.01 7.23
CA ARG A 474 -20.45 -7.93 7.92
C ARG A 474 -20.81 -8.06 9.40
N LEU A 475 -21.14 -6.95 10.08
CA LEU A 475 -21.62 -6.95 11.48
C LEU A 475 -22.87 -7.80 11.64
N ARG A 476 -23.90 -7.52 10.83
CA ARG A 476 -25.14 -8.31 10.80
C ARG A 476 -24.87 -9.80 10.56
N THR A 477 -23.93 -10.13 9.68
CA THR A 477 -23.59 -11.53 9.37
C THR A 477 -22.93 -12.23 10.57
N LYS A 478 -22.05 -11.54 11.30
CA LYS A 478 -21.45 -12.07 12.54
C LYS A 478 -22.48 -12.32 13.63
N GLU A 479 -23.49 -11.44 13.75
CA GLU A 479 -24.59 -11.62 14.69
C GLU A 479 -25.43 -12.86 14.35
N LEU A 480 -25.75 -13.07 13.08
CA LEU A 480 -26.43 -14.28 12.60
C LEU A 480 -25.61 -15.56 12.84
N GLU A 481 -24.30 -15.51 12.61
CA GLU A 481 -23.40 -16.62 12.90
C GLU A 481 -23.35 -16.93 14.39
N ALA A 482 -23.23 -15.89 15.24
CA ALA A 482 -23.24 -16.02 16.69
C ALA A 482 -24.55 -16.64 17.19
N CYS A 483 -25.70 -16.22 16.64
CA CYS A 483 -27.01 -16.81 16.94
C CYS A 483 -27.03 -18.31 16.62
N ARG A 484 -26.57 -18.70 15.43
CA ARG A 484 -26.52 -20.11 15.00
C ARG A 484 -25.60 -20.94 15.88
N LYS A 485 -24.41 -20.42 16.22
CA LYS A 485 -23.45 -21.10 17.10
C LYS A 485 -23.99 -21.24 18.52
N LEU A 486 -24.71 -20.24 19.02
CA LEU A 486 -25.35 -20.30 20.33
C LEU A 486 -26.45 -21.37 20.36
N LEU A 487 -27.30 -21.43 19.33
CA LEU A 487 -28.31 -22.49 19.19
C LEU A 487 -27.70 -23.89 19.15
N GLU A 488 -26.62 -24.08 18.37
CA GLU A 488 -25.88 -25.34 18.34
C GLU A 488 -25.35 -25.67 19.74
N ALA A 489 -24.74 -24.70 20.44
CA ALA A 489 -24.16 -24.91 21.76
C ALA A 489 -25.20 -25.27 22.84
N ILE A 490 -26.38 -24.64 22.82
CA ILE A 490 -27.50 -24.95 23.72
C ILE A 490 -27.88 -26.44 23.62
N ARG A 491 -27.82 -27.03 22.43
CA ARG A 491 -28.12 -28.47 22.21
C ARG A 491 -27.05 -29.42 22.79
N TYR A 492 -25.81 -28.94 22.98
CA TYR A 492 -24.69 -29.74 23.52
C TYR A 492 -24.47 -29.55 25.03
N GLY A 493 -25.21 -28.64 25.69
CA GLY A 493 -25.19 -28.43 27.15
C GLY A 493 -24.45 -27.18 27.63
N GLU A 494 -24.67 -26.80 28.90
CA GLU A 494 -24.29 -25.49 29.47
C GLU A 494 -22.81 -25.10 29.31
N LYS A 495 -21.90 -26.08 29.39
CA LYS A 495 -20.46 -25.81 29.33
C LYS A 495 -20.04 -25.23 27.97
N LYS A 496 -20.61 -25.76 26.88
CA LYS A 496 -20.34 -25.30 25.51
C LYS A 496 -21.07 -23.99 25.21
N THR A 497 -22.26 -23.80 25.78
CA THR A 497 -23.01 -22.54 25.71
C THR A 497 -22.21 -21.38 26.27
N ARG A 498 -21.66 -21.52 27.49
CA ARG A 498 -20.83 -20.48 28.13
C ARG A 498 -19.55 -20.16 27.36
N GLU A 499 -18.98 -21.14 26.67
CA GLU A 499 -17.78 -20.95 25.83
C GLU A 499 -18.10 -20.08 24.61
N ILE A 500 -19.18 -20.40 23.89
CA ILE A 500 -19.64 -19.62 22.73
C ILE A 500 -20.11 -18.22 23.15
N GLU A 501 -20.80 -18.09 24.28
CA GLU A 501 -21.19 -16.79 24.83
C GLU A 501 -20.00 -15.88 25.14
N ARG A 502 -18.87 -16.45 25.59
CA ARG A 502 -17.63 -15.68 25.78
C ARG A 502 -16.98 -15.31 24.46
N LEU A 503 -16.95 -16.23 23.50
CA LEU A 503 -16.28 -16.02 22.21
C LEU A 503 -17.00 -14.97 21.35
N PHE A 504 -18.33 -14.97 21.34
CA PHE A 504 -19.18 -14.07 20.55
C PHE A 504 -19.90 -13.02 21.41
N LYS A 505 -19.33 -12.67 22.57
CA LYS A 505 -19.99 -11.81 23.56
C LYS A 505 -20.58 -10.55 22.94
N ASP A 506 -19.77 -9.79 22.19
CA ASP A 506 -20.18 -8.51 21.62
C ASP A 506 -21.21 -8.71 20.50
N ASP A 507 -21.09 -9.76 19.69
CA ASP A 507 -22.04 -10.07 18.61
C ASP A 507 -23.41 -10.47 19.19
N LEU A 508 -23.42 -11.28 20.25
CA LEU A 508 -24.64 -11.68 20.94
C LEU A 508 -25.30 -10.51 21.68
N GLU A 509 -24.52 -9.60 22.28
CA GLU A 509 -25.05 -8.36 22.89
C GLU A 509 -25.80 -7.52 21.87
N ARG A 510 -25.21 -7.27 20.71
CA ARG A 510 -25.86 -6.53 19.61
C ARG A 510 -27.10 -7.24 19.10
N LEU A 511 -27.02 -8.56 18.91
CA LEU A 511 -28.15 -9.37 18.47
C LEU A 511 -29.33 -9.26 19.46
N PHE A 512 -29.07 -9.42 20.75
CA PHE A 512 -30.10 -9.36 21.80
C PHE A 512 -30.70 -7.96 21.96
N GLU A 513 -29.87 -6.92 21.88
CA GLU A 513 -30.31 -5.52 21.87
C GLU A 513 -31.27 -5.26 20.68
N ASN A 514 -30.87 -5.68 19.48
CA ASN A 514 -31.67 -5.51 18.26
C ASN A 514 -32.98 -6.32 18.25
N LEU A 515 -32.99 -7.49 18.88
CA LEU A 515 -34.18 -8.35 19.00
C LEU A 515 -35.05 -8.00 20.23
N GLY A 516 -34.56 -7.18 21.15
CA GLY A 516 -35.24 -6.89 22.41
C GLY A 516 -35.38 -8.13 23.32
N ILE A 517 -34.42 -9.05 23.29
CA ILE A 517 -34.46 -10.30 24.04
C ILE A 517 -33.52 -10.24 25.24
N SER A 518 -33.96 -10.74 26.40
CA SER A 518 -33.11 -10.89 27.58
C SER A 518 -32.39 -12.24 27.58
N ARG A 519 -31.14 -12.25 28.04
CA ARG A 519 -30.31 -13.47 28.15
C ARG A 519 -30.91 -14.56 29.02
N ASN A 520 -31.73 -14.18 30.00
CA ASN A 520 -32.35 -15.10 30.95
C ASN A 520 -33.78 -15.50 30.55
N ASP A 521 -34.19 -15.24 29.30
CA ASP A 521 -35.52 -15.60 28.84
C ASP A 521 -35.66 -17.13 28.74
N PRO A 522 -36.63 -17.76 29.44
CA PRO A 522 -36.82 -19.21 29.37
C PRO A 522 -37.23 -19.72 27.98
N ARG A 523 -37.64 -18.83 27.06
CA ARG A 523 -37.93 -19.15 25.64
C ARG A 523 -36.86 -18.65 24.67
N LEU A 524 -35.63 -18.39 25.15
CA LEU A 524 -34.52 -17.89 24.32
C LEU A 524 -34.26 -18.77 23.09
N ALA A 525 -34.20 -20.10 23.28
CA ALA A 525 -33.94 -21.04 22.18
C ALA A 525 -35.03 -20.98 21.08
N GLU A 526 -36.31 -20.94 21.46
CA GLU A 526 -37.43 -20.83 20.50
C GLU A 526 -37.43 -19.51 19.74
N LYS A 527 -37.00 -18.42 20.39
CA LYS A 527 -36.90 -17.10 19.75
C LYS A 527 -35.72 -17.05 18.78
N LEU A 528 -34.58 -17.64 19.15
CA LEU A 528 -33.38 -17.68 18.32
C LEU A 528 -33.53 -18.61 17.13
N GLU A 529 -34.22 -19.76 17.26
CA GLU A 529 -34.49 -20.66 16.12
C GLU A 529 -35.29 -19.99 15.01
N LYS A 530 -36.06 -18.95 15.34
CA LYS A 530 -36.79 -18.16 14.37
C LYS A 530 -35.89 -17.17 13.64
N VAL A 531 -34.67 -16.87 14.10
CA VAL A 531 -33.81 -15.85 13.49
C VAL A 531 -33.10 -16.39 12.25
N ASP A 532 -33.30 -15.72 11.12
CA ASP A 532 -32.76 -16.10 9.80
C ASP A 532 -32.38 -14.82 9.01
N PRO A 533 -31.46 -14.87 8.03
CA PRO A 533 -31.19 -13.72 7.17
C PRO A 533 -32.45 -13.03 6.59
N SER A 534 -33.53 -13.78 6.36
CA SER A 534 -34.79 -13.24 5.81
C SER A 534 -35.58 -12.36 6.79
N ASN A 535 -35.41 -12.50 8.11
CA ASN A 535 -36.17 -11.76 9.12
C ASN A 535 -35.31 -10.95 10.10
N TYR A 536 -33.99 -11.02 9.96
CA TYR A 536 -33.06 -10.12 10.61
C TYR A 536 -32.45 -9.17 9.57
N PRO A 537 -33.12 -8.06 9.23
CA PRO A 537 -32.65 -7.15 8.18
C PRO A 537 -31.48 -6.27 8.64
N LEU A 538 -30.76 -5.71 7.67
CA LEU A 538 -29.74 -4.69 7.85
C LEU A 538 -30.40 -3.36 8.22
N ARG A 539 -30.25 -2.99 9.50
CA ARG A 539 -30.78 -1.76 10.12
C ARG A 539 -29.77 -0.61 10.15
N LEU A 540 -30.26 0.62 10.34
CA LEU A 540 -29.45 1.84 10.55
C LEU A 540 -28.40 1.67 11.65
N TYR A 541 -28.75 0.95 12.72
CA TYR A 541 -27.83 0.58 13.80
C TYR A 541 -26.51 -0.02 13.31
N HIS A 542 -26.55 -0.95 12.34
CA HIS A 542 -25.33 -1.59 11.84
C HIS A 542 -24.45 -0.60 11.07
N PHE A 543 -25.05 0.37 10.38
CA PHE A 543 -24.33 1.43 9.70
C PHE A 543 -23.68 2.41 10.69
N GLU A 544 -24.36 2.75 11.79
CA GLU A 544 -23.78 3.54 12.88
C GLU A 544 -22.61 2.79 13.53
N LYS A 545 -22.79 1.50 13.87
CA LYS A 545 -21.73 0.66 14.44
C LYS A 545 -20.56 0.41 13.49
N ALA A 546 -20.81 0.29 12.18
CA ALA A 546 -19.74 0.20 11.19
C ALA A 546 -18.90 1.47 11.16
N LEU A 547 -19.53 2.65 11.23
CA LEU A 547 -18.83 3.93 11.29
C LEU A 547 -18.11 4.17 12.62
N GLU A 548 -18.56 3.55 13.72
CA GLU A 548 -17.85 3.48 15.00
C GLU A 548 -16.63 2.52 14.97
N ARG A 549 -16.61 1.54 14.06
CA ARG A 549 -15.47 0.64 13.86
C ARG A 549 -14.51 1.05 12.75
N THR A 550 -14.92 1.96 11.86
CA THR A 550 -14.00 2.60 10.89
C THR A 550 -12.99 3.53 11.58
N TYR A 551 -13.09 3.68 12.90
CA TYR A 551 -12.03 4.22 13.75
C TYR A 551 -10.91 3.18 13.88
N ASP A 552 -9.71 3.52 13.45
CA ASP A 552 -8.52 2.88 14.00
C ASP A 552 -8.48 3.25 15.49
N GLU A 553 -8.84 2.31 16.37
CA GLU A 553 -8.67 2.46 17.82
C GLU A 553 -7.20 2.79 18.16
N THR A 554 -6.25 2.34 17.34
CA THR A 554 -4.83 2.67 17.41
C THR A 554 -4.53 4.13 17.03
N ILE A 555 -5.19 4.68 16.00
CA ILE A 555 -5.02 6.09 15.59
C ILE A 555 -5.73 7.01 16.56
N GLU A 556 -6.90 6.65 17.10
CA GLU A 556 -7.60 7.48 18.08
C GLU A 556 -7.03 7.33 19.50
N GLU A 557 -6.49 6.18 19.92
CA GLU A 557 -5.68 6.10 21.15
C GLU A 557 -4.37 6.84 20.98
N ALA A 558 -3.68 6.70 19.84
CA ALA A 558 -2.51 7.50 19.55
C ALA A 558 -2.87 8.98 19.51
N GLN A 559 -3.94 9.41 18.81
CA GLN A 559 -4.40 10.80 18.71
C GLN A 559 -4.97 11.34 20.03
N ARG A 560 -5.65 10.54 20.86
CA ARG A 560 -6.12 10.92 22.21
C ARG A 560 -4.94 11.03 23.17
N MET A 561 -4.00 10.09 23.16
CA MET A 561 -2.75 10.18 23.93
C MET A 561 -1.95 11.40 23.45
N VAL A 562 -1.82 11.61 22.14
CA VAL A 562 -1.23 12.79 21.48
C VAL A 562 -1.88 14.10 21.95
N GLN A 563 -3.22 14.20 21.92
CA GLN A 563 -3.95 15.42 22.29
C GLN A 563 -3.93 15.66 23.80
N GLN A 564 -3.94 14.60 24.63
CA GLN A 564 -3.85 14.72 26.08
C GLN A 564 -2.45 15.07 26.59
N THR A 565 -1.39 14.73 25.85
CA THR A 565 0.01 14.91 26.30
C THR A 565 0.57 16.31 25.96
N VAL A 566 0.03 17.00 24.95
CA VAL A 566 0.60 18.26 24.42
C VAL A 566 -0.19 19.52 24.86
N ARG A 567 -1.47 19.40 25.22
CA ARG A 567 -2.34 20.55 25.50
C ARG A 567 -2.50 20.81 27.01
N ILE A 568 -2.02 21.96 27.47
CA ILE A 568 -2.10 22.38 28.88
C ILE A 568 -3.42 23.09 29.12
N GLN A 569 -4.20 22.64 30.12
CA GLN A 569 -5.53 23.19 30.41
C GLN A 569 -5.49 24.54 31.13
N LYS A 570 -4.36 24.89 31.73
CA LYS A 570 -4.15 26.17 32.40
C LYS A 570 -3.56 27.18 31.41
N PRO A 571 -4.02 28.44 31.42
CA PRO A 571 -3.34 29.51 30.72
C PRO A 571 -1.88 29.62 31.19
N GLU A 572 -0.96 29.76 30.25
CA GLU A 572 0.48 29.90 30.53
C GLU A 572 1.08 30.98 29.62
N VAL A 573 2.19 31.56 30.08
CA VAL A 573 2.96 32.54 29.33
C VAL A 573 3.83 31.84 28.28
N GLY A 574 3.94 32.43 27.10
CA GLY A 574 4.79 31.93 26.02
C GLY A 574 4.24 30.71 25.30
N LYS A 575 2.99 30.29 25.56
CA LYS A 575 2.40 29.08 24.96
C LYS A 575 1.18 29.38 24.12
N SER A 576 1.14 28.90 22.89
CA SER A 576 -0.03 29.03 22.01
C SER A 576 -0.35 27.71 21.31
N TYR A 577 -1.54 27.64 20.70
CA TYR A 577 -2.06 26.42 20.10
C TYR A 577 -2.34 26.61 18.61
N GLY A 578 -1.51 25.98 17.78
CA GLY A 578 -1.57 26.05 16.33
C GLY A 578 -2.17 24.79 15.69
N LEU A 579 -2.91 24.94 14.59
CA LEU A 579 -3.41 23.80 13.83
C LEU A 579 -2.35 23.27 12.85
N ILE A 580 -2.03 21.98 12.97
CA ILE A 580 -1.05 21.27 12.16
C ILE A 580 -1.78 20.20 11.34
N ALA A 581 -1.59 20.23 10.02
CA ALA A 581 -2.07 19.17 9.13
C ALA A 581 -1.04 18.04 9.07
N LEU A 582 -1.48 16.79 9.08
CA LEU A 582 -0.62 15.61 8.93
C LEU A 582 -0.61 15.14 7.47
N GLY A 583 0.60 14.98 6.91
CA GLY A 583 0.83 14.68 5.49
C GLY A 583 0.90 15.93 4.60
N GLU A 584 1.42 15.80 3.37
CA GLU A 584 1.68 16.92 2.44
C GLU A 584 0.44 17.79 2.14
N ARG A 585 -0.78 17.25 2.31
CA ARG A 585 -2.06 17.96 2.11
C ARG A 585 -3.09 17.77 3.25
N GLY A 586 -2.68 17.25 4.41
CA GLY A 586 -3.62 16.96 5.51
C GLY A 586 -4.45 15.68 5.34
N GLU A 587 -3.97 14.73 4.54
CA GLU A 587 -4.66 13.48 4.19
C GLU A 587 -4.66 12.46 5.35
N LEU A 588 -3.74 12.61 6.30
CA LEU A 588 -3.65 11.81 7.52
C LEU A 588 -4.39 12.45 8.70
N GLY A 589 -5.21 13.47 8.42
CA GLY A 589 -5.93 14.29 9.39
C GLY A 589 -5.11 15.49 9.86
N GLY A 590 -5.41 16.00 11.04
CA GLY A 590 -4.59 17.03 11.68
C GLY A 590 -4.65 16.98 13.20
N LEU A 591 -3.74 17.72 13.81
CA LEU A 591 -3.60 17.82 15.26
C LEU A 591 -3.44 19.27 15.69
N VAL A 592 -3.74 19.53 16.96
CA VAL A 592 -3.38 20.79 17.61
C VAL A 592 -1.98 20.64 18.19
N GLY A 593 -1.03 21.42 17.71
CA GLY A 593 0.32 21.50 18.26
C GLY A 593 0.43 22.62 19.28
N ALA A 594 1.17 22.38 20.36
CA ALA A 594 1.57 23.45 21.27
C ALA A 594 2.86 24.08 20.77
N ILE A 595 2.87 25.41 20.74
CA ILE A 595 4.04 26.21 20.41
C ILE A 595 4.47 26.89 21.70
N GLU A 596 5.69 26.63 22.11
CA GLU A 596 6.31 27.22 23.28
C GLU A 596 7.40 28.18 22.81
N VAL A 597 7.35 29.42 23.29
CA VAL A 597 8.33 30.45 23.01
C VAL A 597 8.95 30.89 24.32
N ILE A 598 10.25 30.70 24.42
CA ILE A 598 11.06 31.14 25.54
C ILE A 598 11.92 32.31 25.07
N VAL A 599 11.89 33.40 25.82
CA VAL A 599 12.69 34.59 25.53
C VAL A 599 13.78 34.74 26.59
N ASN A 600 15.02 34.92 26.15
CA ASN A 600 16.14 35.28 27.01
C ASN A 600 16.42 36.78 26.86
N PRO A 601 16.14 37.60 27.89
CA PRO A 601 16.36 39.05 27.84
C PRO A 601 17.84 39.47 27.73
N ARG A 602 18.78 38.57 28.06
CA ARG A 602 20.23 38.80 28.01
C ARG A 602 20.86 38.10 26.81
N GLY A 603 20.29 38.33 25.64
CA GLY A 603 20.69 37.71 24.38
C GLY A 603 21.50 38.63 23.47
N ASN A 604 21.60 38.23 22.20
CA ASN A 604 22.12 39.04 21.11
C ASN A 604 21.12 39.16 19.95
N GLY A 605 19.82 38.95 20.21
CA GLY A 605 18.77 39.02 19.19
C GLY A 605 18.66 37.77 18.31
N LYS A 606 19.12 36.60 18.77
CA LYS A 606 19.11 35.36 17.98
C LYS A 606 17.76 34.67 18.07
N ILE A 607 17.24 34.25 16.91
CA ILE A 607 16.01 33.44 16.82
C ILE A 607 16.40 32.00 16.48
N GLN A 608 16.01 31.05 17.31
CA GLN A 608 16.27 29.63 17.12
C GLN A 608 14.98 28.83 17.21
N VAL A 609 14.82 27.85 16.32
CA VAL A 609 13.71 26.88 16.35
C VAL A 609 14.27 25.52 16.78
N ILE A 610 13.70 24.91 17.82
CA ILE A 610 14.25 23.70 18.47
C ILE A 610 13.44 22.45 18.06
N GLY A 611 14.09 21.52 17.34
CA GLY A 611 13.53 20.22 16.93
C GLY A 611 14.14 19.72 15.62
N SER A 612 14.57 18.45 15.54
CA SER A 612 15.24 17.93 14.33
C SER A 612 14.26 17.82 13.16
N GLU A 613 14.59 18.50 12.06
CA GLU A 613 13.82 18.72 10.81
C GLU A 613 12.72 19.79 10.84
N THR A 614 12.91 20.89 11.57
CA THR A 614 12.04 22.07 11.39
C THR A 614 12.49 22.88 10.16
N GLY A 615 11.65 22.91 9.12
CA GLY A 615 11.98 23.50 7.81
C GLY A 615 12.22 25.01 7.84
N GLU A 616 13.00 25.52 6.88
CA GLU A 616 13.36 26.94 6.70
C GLU A 616 12.15 27.89 6.81
N SER A 617 10.97 27.44 6.40
CA SER A 617 9.71 28.20 6.45
C SER A 617 9.27 28.59 7.88
N ILE A 618 9.54 27.77 8.90
CA ILE A 618 9.11 28.06 10.28
C ILE A 618 10.03 29.11 10.90
N LEU A 619 11.33 28.99 10.65
CA LEU A 619 12.30 30.00 11.05
C LEU A 619 11.99 31.36 10.40
N ALA A 620 11.65 31.36 9.11
CA ALA A 620 11.23 32.58 8.40
C ALA A 620 9.98 33.21 9.04
N SER A 621 8.94 32.42 9.36
CA SER A 621 7.75 32.94 10.04
C SER A 621 8.04 33.47 11.45
N ALA A 622 8.97 32.85 12.19
CA ALA A 622 9.41 33.35 13.49
C ALA A 622 10.18 34.67 13.37
N GLN A 623 11.01 34.82 12.33
CA GLN A 623 11.70 36.07 12.01
C GLN A 623 10.72 37.19 11.64
N ASP A 624 9.75 36.91 10.77
CA ASP A 624 8.71 37.86 10.38
C ASP A 624 7.90 38.34 11.61
N ALA A 625 7.53 37.42 12.50
CA ALA A 625 6.87 37.75 13.75
C ALA A 625 7.74 38.64 14.66
N PHE A 626 9.01 38.30 14.82
CA PHE A 626 9.94 39.07 15.65
C PHE A 626 10.17 40.48 15.11
N ILE A 627 10.33 40.64 13.79
CA ILE A 627 10.47 41.93 13.13
C ILE A 627 9.22 42.78 13.37
N HIS A 628 8.04 42.19 13.16
CA HIS A 628 6.78 42.91 13.33
C HIS A 628 6.57 43.35 14.78
N ILE A 629 6.75 42.45 15.76
CA ILE A 629 6.57 42.78 17.19
C ILE A 629 7.58 43.85 17.63
N ASN A 630 8.84 43.76 17.20
CA ASN A 630 9.83 44.81 17.50
C ASN A 630 9.49 46.15 16.84
N SER A 631 8.94 46.14 15.62
CA SER A 631 8.50 47.38 14.98
C SER A 631 7.40 48.10 15.77
N LEU A 632 6.50 47.34 16.41
CA LEU A 632 5.46 47.88 17.29
C LEU A 632 6.01 48.33 18.64
N ALA A 633 7.07 47.68 19.14
CA ALA A 633 7.67 47.94 20.43
C ALA A 633 8.88 48.89 20.38
N ASN A 634 9.05 49.68 19.30
CA ASN A 634 10.22 50.56 19.08
C ASN A 634 11.57 49.84 19.30
N TRP A 635 11.68 48.59 18.82
CA TRP A 635 12.89 47.75 18.88
C TRP A 635 13.39 47.47 20.29
N LYS A 636 12.51 47.53 21.29
CA LYS A 636 12.81 47.24 22.70
C LYS A 636 13.37 45.83 22.93
N PHE A 637 12.94 44.84 22.14
CA PHE A 637 13.31 43.43 22.31
C PHE A 637 14.41 42.98 21.34
N LYS A 638 15.09 43.92 20.66
CA LYS A 638 16.09 43.62 19.62
C LYS A 638 17.23 42.72 20.09
N ASP A 639 17.60 42.80 21.38
CA ASP A 639 18.70 42.06 21.99
C ASP A 639 18.22 40.76 22.67
N TYR A 640 16.93 40.42 22.57
CA TYR A 640 16.38 39.23 23.23
C TYR A 640 16.60 38.01 22.33
N ASP A 641 17.18 36.94 22.87
CA ASP A 641 17.21 35.67 22.14
C ASP A 641 15.84 34.99 22.27
N VAL A 642 15.31 34.47 21.17
CA VAL A 642 13.99 33.83 21.11
C VAL A 642 14.16 32.38 20.71
N TYR A 643 13.69 31.47 21.55
CA TYR A 643 13.68 30.04 21.32
C TYR A 643 12.26 29.60 21.08
N VAL A 644 11.98 29.10 19.88
CA VAL A 644 10.66 28.60 19.48
C VAL A 644 10.72 27.07 19.45
N GLU A 645 9.89 26.43 20.25
CA GLU A 645 9.73 24.99 20.29
C GLU A 645 8.33 24.61 19.85
N ILE A 646 8.23 23.75 18.84
CA ILE A 646 6.95 23.17 18.43
C ILE A 646 6.87 21.80 19.08
N VAL A 647 6.07 21.72 20.14
CA VAL A 647 5.82 20.47 20.85
C VAL A 647 4.84 19.67 20.02
N THR A 648 5.39 18.71 19.28
CA THR A 648 4.60 17.68 18.60
C THR A 648 4.61 16.39 19.44
N PRO A 649 3.59 15.53 19.27
CA PRO A 649 3.38 14.38 20.17
C PRO A 649 4.53 13.38 20.21
N ALA A 650 5.32 13.30 19.15
CA ALA A 650 6.51 12.44 19.10
C ALA A 650 7.54 12.79 20.18
N LYS A 651 7.57 14.04 20.67
CA LYS A 651 8.50 14.51 21.70
C LYS A 651 8.02 14.23 23.13
N GLY A 652 6.70 14.21 23.37
CA GLY A 652 6.13 13.85 24.68
C GLY A 652 6.38 12.39 25.07
N MET A 653 6.59 11.53 24.08
CA MET A 653 6.99 10.12 24.28
C MET A 653 8.51 9.92 24.47
N GLU A 654 9.35 10.94 24.25
CA GLU A 654 10.83 10.80 24.30
C GLU A 654 11.44 10.76 25.71
N LYS A 655 10.66 10.91 26.80
CA LYS A 655 11.17 10.64 28.16
C LYS A 655 11.27 9.15 28.52
N GLN A 656 10.93 8.24 27.60
CA GLN A 656 11.26 6.81 27.67
C GLN A 656 11.93 6.35 26.35
N MET A 657 13.27 6.30 26.37
CA MET A 657 14.15 5.61 25.40
C MET A 657 13.73 4.14 25.14
N PHE A 658 13.90 3.44 24.01
CA PHE A 658 14.62 3.58 22.73
C PHE A 658 13.85 2.78 21.64
N THR A 659 13.65 3.31 20.44
CA THR A 659 13.60 2.49 19.19
C THR A 659 13.98 3.37 17.99
N PRO A 660 14.96 2.99 17.14
CA PRO A 660 15.25 3.73 15.90
C PRO A 660 14.25 3.31 14.81
N GLY A 661 13.55 4.27 14.20
CA GLY A 661 12.79 4.02 12.97
C GLY A 661 11.43 4.73 12.81
N VAL A 662 10.96 5.50 13.79
CA VAL A 662 9.77 6.34 13.58
C VAL A 662 10.22 7.66 12.94
N THR A 663 10.06 7.77 11.61
CA THR A 663 10.21 9.05 10.92
C THR A 663 9.18 10.03 11.47
N ARG A 664 9.66 11.13 12.06
CA ARG A 664 8.84 12.25 12.52
C ARG A 664 8.03 12.77 11.34
N PRO A 665 6.73 13.12 11.49
CA PRO A 665 6.04 13.87 10.44
C PRO A 665 6.74 15.23 10.33
N PRO A 666 7.32 15.59 9.16
CA PRO A 666 7.91 16.91 9.01
C PRO A 666 6.79 17.96 9.09
N VAL A 667 6.86 18.83 10.09
CA VAL A 667 6.01 20.03 10.13
C VAL A 667 6.68 21.08 9.26
N SER A 668 6.18 21.27 8.04
CA SER A 668 6.69 22.27 7.11
C SER A 668 5.56 23.19 6.63
N GLY A 669 5.67 24.50 6.90
CA GLY A 669 4.83 25.51 6.26
C GLY A 669 4.62 26.78 7.10
N PRO A 670 4.24 27.90 6.46
CA PRO A 670 4.10 29.21 7.12
C PRO A 670 2.86 29.29 8.03
N SER A 671 1.99 28.28 8.02
CA SER A 671 0.68 28.35 8.69
C SER A 671 0.69 28.31 10.21
N ALA A 672 1.85 27.98 10.81
CA ALA A 672 2.09 28.11 12.24
C ALA A 672 2.53 29.54 12.64
N GLY A 673 2.82 30.40 11.67
CA GLY A 673 3.38 31.74 11.91
C GLY A 673 2.53 32.61 12.83
N LEU A 674 1.21 32.60 12.66
CA LEU A 674 0.31 33.33 13.55
C LEU A 674 0.40 32.86 15.01
N ALA A 675 0.44 31.55 15.23
CA ALA A 675 0.54 30.98 16.57
C ALA A 675 1.90 31.25 17.21
N ILE A 676 2.99 31.17 16.44
CA ILE A 676 4.34 31.56 16.89
C ILE A 676 4.35 33.02 17.31
N ALA A 677 3.74 33.92 16.53
CA ALA A 677 3.69 35.34 16.84
C ALA A 677 2.92 35.62 18.14
N VAL A 678 1.79 34.95 18.38
CA VAL A 678 1.01 35.10 19.62
C VAL A 678 1.80 34.59 20.83
N ALA A 679 2.44 33.43 20.74
CA ALA A 679 3.28 32.89 21.81
C ALA A 679 4.49 33.81 22.10
N MET A 680 5.10 34.37 21.05
CA MET A 680 6.23 35.29 21.18
C MET A 680 5.82 36.60 21.85
N LEU A 681 4.67 37.18 21.47
CA LEU A 681 4.14 38.37 22.11
C LEU A 681 3.76 38.12 23.58
N SER A 682 3.14 36.97 23.86
CA SER A 682 2.86 36.49 25.21
C SER A 682 4.14 36.43 26.07
N ALA A 683 5.22 35.86 25.53
CA ALA A 683 6.51 35.76 26.22
C ALA A 683 7.16 37.13 26.47
N PHE A 684 7.10 38.05 25.51
CA PHE A 684 7.65 39.41 25.68
C PHE A 684 6.88 40.26 26.69
N LEU A 685 5.55 40.13 26.73
CA LEU A 685 4.69 40.89 27.64
C LEU A 685 4.49 40.19 28.99
N ASN A 686 4.92 38.94 29.12
CA ASN A 686 4.65 38.08 30.26
C ASN A 686 3.15 37.94 30.56
N VAL A 687 2.35 37.67 29.51
CA VAL A 687 0.88 37.57 29.59
C VAL A 687 0.42 36.18 29.17
N GLU A 688 -0.54 35.61 29.89
CA GLU A 688 -1.06 34.27 29.61
C GLU A 688 -1.93 34.21 28.34
N VAL A 689 -1.88 33.09 27.63
CA VAL A 689 -2.70 32.81 26.44
C VAL A 689 -3.90 31.93 26.81
N ASP A 690 -5.08 32.21 26.27
CA ASP A 690 -6.29 31.40 26.45
C ASP A 690 -6.10 30.00 25.80
N PRO A 691 -6.10 28.92 26.59
CA PRO A 691 -5.84 27.57 26.08
C PRO A 691 -7.00 27.00 25.26
N THR A 692 -8.17 27.66 25.22
CA THR A 692 -9.33 27.27 24.40
C THR A 692 -9.29 27.83 22.98
N VAL A 693 -8.34 28.73 22.70
CA VAL A 693 -8.15 29.35 21.39
C VAL A 693 -7.21 28.51 20.55
N VAL A 694 -7.66 28.10 19.37
CA VAL A 694 -6.82 27.49 18.33
C VAL A 694 -6.71 28.42 17.14
N MET A 695 -5.56 28.43 16.46
CA MET A 695 -5.35 29.35 15.36
C MET A 695 -4.51 28.78 14.22
N THR A 696 -4.66 29.36 13.03
CA THR A 696 -3.77 29.12 11.90
C THR A 696 -3.70 30.37 11.02
N GLY A 697 -2.55 30.61 10.41
CA GLY A 697 -2.32 31.78 9.58
C GLY A 697 -0.84 31.96 9.29
N ALA A 698 -0.52 32.48 8.12
CA ALA A 698 0.83 32.96 7.81
C ALA A 698 0.94 34.41 8.25
N ILE A 699 1.99 34.75 9.00
CA ILE A 699 2.27 36.14 9.40
C ILE A 699 3.33 36.72 8.47
N THR A 700 3.18 38.00 8.11
CA THR A 700 4.21 38.75 7.38
C THR A 700 4.88 39.75 8.32
N ALA A 701 6.08 40.24 7.95
CA ALA A 701 6.76 41.31 8.69
C ALA A 701 5.93 42.62 8.82
N ARG A 702 4.89 42.80 8.00
CA ARG A 702 3.94 43.93 8.09
C ARG A 702 2.80 43.70 9.09
N GLY A 703 2.68 42.50 9.66
CA GLY A 703 1.61 42.14 10.59
C GLY A 703 0.32 41.69 9.92
N GLU A 704 0.33 41.42 8.62
CA GLU A 704 -0.83 40.89 7.91
C GLU A 704 -0.95 39.38 8.14
N VAL A 705 -2.19 38.90 8.22
CA VAL A 705 -2.52 37.48 8.34
C VAL A 705 -2.90 36.94 6.98
N TRP A 706 -1.95 36.26 6.34
CA TRP A 706 -2.07 35.69 5.01
C TRP A 706 -2.79 34.34 5.02
N PRO A 707 -3.48 34.01 3.91
CA PRO A 707 -4.24 32.79 3.80
C PRO A 707 -3.35 31.55 3.85
N VAL A 708 -3.90 30.48 4.39
CA VAL A 708 -3.20 29.20 4.54
C VAL A 708 -3.96 28.08 3.87
N GLY A 709 -3.22 27.11 3.32
CA GLY A 709 -3.77 25.86 2.80
C GLY A 709 -4.22 24.93 3.93
N GLY A 710 -5.02 23.93 3.58
CA GLY A 710 -5.50 22.92 4.53
C GLY A 710 -6.70 23.35 5.39
N LEU A 711 -7.47 24.33 4.90
CA LEU A 711 -8.72 24.80 5.51
C LEU A 711 -9.94 24.59 4.59
N ASP A 712 -9.73 24.06 3.38
CA ASP A 712 -10.75 23.77 2.39
C ASP A 712 -11.03 22.26 2.29
N TYR A 713 -12.08 21.85 1.55
CA TYR A 713 -12.45 20.44 1.33
C TYR A 713 -11.36 19.59 0.67
N ARG A 714 -10.30 20.22 0.15
CA ARG A 714 -9.13 19.59 -0.48
C ARG A 714 -8.05 19.19 0.52
N GLY A 715 -8.14 19.63 1.78
CA GLY A 715 -7.20 19.30 2.85
C GLY A 715 -7.74 19.67 4.23
N MET A 716 -8.84 19.04 4.67
CA MET A 716 -9.55 19.40 5.91
C MET A 716 -8.79 19.12 7.22
N GLY A 717 -7.56 18.61 7.18
CA GLY A 717 -6.82 18.19 8.37
C GLY A 717 -6.78 19.24 9.49
N LYS A 718 -6.66 20.55 9.19
CA LYS A 718 -6.66 21.59 10.24
C LYS A 718 -8.03 21.82 10.85
N ILE A 719 -9.10 21.76 10.05
CA ILE A 719 -10.46 21.88 10.57
C ILE A 719 -10.83 20.64 11.37
N GLU A 720 -10.43 19.46 10.90
CA GLU A 720 -10.58 18.20 11.62
C GLU A 720 -9.84 18.24 12.97
N ALA A 721 -8.63 18.79 13.01
CA ALA A 721 -7.90 19.02 14.24
C ALA A 721 -8.69 19.89 15.24
N ALA A 722 -9.33 20.96 14.75
CA ALA A 722 -10.17 21.81 15.58
C ALA A 722 -11.46 21.11 16.05
N LEU A 723 -12.10 20.29 15.20
CA LEU A 723 -13.35 19.58 15.50
C LEU A 723 -13.16 18.38 16.45
N THR A 724 -11.99 17.73 16.38
CA THR A 724 -11.61 16.60 17.23
C THR A 724 -11.14 17.06 18.61
N ASP A 725 -10.61 18.27 18.71
CA ASP A 725 -10.16 18.84 19.99
C ASP A 725 -11.34 19.14 20.93
N ARG A 726 -11.25 18.65 22.17
CA ARG A 726 -12.32 18.78 23.18
C ARG A 726 -12.36 20.18 23.83
N TYR A 727 -11.26 20.92 23.81
CA TYR A 727 -11.03 22.17 24.53
C TYR A 727 -11.23 23.40 23.65
N ALA A 728 -11.14 23.24 22.32
CA ALA A 728 -11.34 24.32 21.37
C ALA A 728 -12.73 24.94 21.55
N ARG A 729 -12.74 26.27 21.73
CA ARG A 729 -13.96 27.09 21.80
C ARG A 729 -13.89 28.27 20.84
N LYS A 730 -12.70 28.74 20.49
CA LYS A 730 -12.49 29.75 19.45
C LYS A 730 -11.49 29.27 18.41
N LEU A 731 -11.78 29.54 17.15
CA LEU A 731 -10.91 29.25 16.01
C LEU A 731 -10.58 30.55 15.27
N ILE A 732 -9.33 31.00 15.37
CA ILE A 732 -8.83 32.18 14.64
C ILE A 732 -8.31 31.74 13.28
N ILE A 733 -8.84 32.35 12.21
CA ILE A 733 -8.46 32.05 10.82
C ILE A 733 -8.31 33.32 9.98
N PRO A 734 -7.53 33.30 8.88
CA PRO A 734 -7.43 34.43 7.98
C PRO A 734 -8.79 34.75 7.36
N LYS A 735 -9.15 36.04 7.29
CA LYS A 735 -10.45 36.48 6.75
C LYS A 735 -10.70 35.97 5.33
N TYR A 736 -9.65 35.91 4.50
CA TYR A 736 -9.71 35.33 3.16
C TYR A 736 -10.13 33.85 3.17
N ASN A 737 -9.63 33.05 4.12
CA ASN A 737 -10.05 31.66 4.27
C ASN A 737 -11.50 31.56 4.76
N TYR A 738 -11.91 32.45 5.67
CA TYR A 738 -13.28 32.49 6.18
C TYR A 738 -14.31 32.83 5.08
N GLU A 739 -14.03 33.81 4.23
CA GLU A 739 -14.92 34.18 3.13
C GLU A 739 -15.13 33.04 2.12
N LYS A 740 -14.11 32.19 1.94
CA LYS A 740 -14.20 30.96 1.11
C LYS A 740 -14.88 29.78 1.81
N LEU A 741 -14.96 29.79 3.14
CA LEU A 741 -15.63 28.75 3.93
C LEU A 741 -17.16 28.88 3.90
N ARG A 742 -17.70 30.08 3.64
CA ARG A 742 -19.15 30.42 3.64
C ARG A 742 -20.03 29.71 2.60
N GLY A 743 -19.51 28.71 1.90
CA GLY A 743 -20.24 27.88 0.93
C GLY A 743 -20.23 26.37 1.21
N PHE A 744 -19.64 25.92 2.33
CA PHE A 744 -19.46 24.50 2.66
C PHE A 744 -20.07 24.15 4.03
N ASP A 745 -20.44 22.88 4.25
CA ASP A 745 -21.02 22.36 5.52
C ASP A 745 -20.10 22.55 6.76
N THR A 746 -18.87 23.02 6.57
CA THR A 746 -17.82 23.17 7.58
C THR A 746 -18.15 24.19 8.67
N GLU A 747 -18.77 25.32 8.32
CA GLU A 747 -19.18 26.36 9.28
C GLU A 747 -20.29 25.83 10.21
N LYS A 748 -21.18 25.00 9.65
CA LYS A 748 -22.24 24.32 10.41
C LYS A 748 -21.66 23.29 11.39
N MET A 749 -20.69 22.48 10.95
CA MET A 749 -20.02 21.49 11.82
C MET A 749 -19.29 22.15 13.01
N LEU A 750 -18.56 23.24 12.78
CA LEU A 750 -17.88 23.99 13.84
C LEU A 750 -18.89 24.61 14.83
N SER A 751 -20.01 25.11 14.32
CA SER A 751 -21.10 25.66 15.13
C SER A 751 -21.80 24.60 15.97
N GLU A 752 -22.06 23.40 15.43
CA GLU A 752 -22.61 22.25 16.17
C GLU A 752 -21.70 21.82 17.34
N LYS A 753 -20.38 21.99 17.20
CA LYS A 753 -19.37 21.77 18.25
C LYS A 753 -19.16 22.95 19.20
N LYS A 754 -19.93 24.04 19.07
CA LYS A 754 -19.79 25.28 19.85
C LYS A 754 -18.42 25.96 19.70
N ILE A 755 -17.79 25.84 18.54
CA ILE A 755 -16.54 26.52 18.22
C ILE A 755 -16.86 27.80 17.45
N ARG A 756 -16.55 28.96 18.04
CA ARG A 756 -16.74 30.26 17.40
C ARG A 756 -15.57 30.56 16.45
N ILE A 757 -15.88 30.82 15.19
CA ILE A 757 -14.89 31.23 14.19
C ILE A 757 -14.64 32.74 14.30
N VAL A 758 -13.37 33.14 14.33
CA VAL A 758 -12.93 34.54 14.41
C VAL A 758 -12.06 34.85 13.19
N PRO A 759 -12.62 35.51 12.15
CA PRO A 759 -11.84 35.92 10.99
C PRO A 759 -10.97 37.13 11.30
N VAL A 760 -9.68 37.05 10.98
CA VAL A 760 -8.71 38.13 11.22
C VAL A 760 -7.97 38.53 9.94
N GLN A 761 -7.65 39.82 9.80
CA GLN A 761 -6.78 40.34 8.74
C GLN A 761 -5.39 40.72 9.28
N THR A 762 -5.29 41.06 10.56
CA THR A 762 -4.07 41.54 11.18
C THR A 762 -3.67 40.71 12.40
N PHE A 763 -2.38 40.68 12.69
CA PHE A 763 -1.81 39.99 13.85
C PHE A 763 -2.40 40.52 15.17
N LEU A 764 -2.60 41.83 15.29
CA LEU A 764 -3.15 42.47 16.49
C LEU A 764 -4.59 42.02 16.79
N GLU A 765 -5.44 41.81 15.77
CA GLU A 765 -6.78 41.22 15.94
C GLU A 765 -6.69 39.81 16.55
N ALA A 766 -5.77 39.00 16.04
CA ALA A 766 -5.56 37.65 16.56
C ALA A 766 -5.02 37.66 18.00
N ALA A 767 -4.10 38.57 18.32
CA ALA A 767 -3.50 38.69 19.63
C ALA A 767 -4.51 39.09 20.71
N VAL A 768 -5.41 40.04 20.43
CA VAL A 768 -6.47 40.46 21.37
C VAL A 768 -7.44 39.32 21.68
N GLU A 769 -7.73 38.45 20.72
CA GLU A 769 -8.65 37.33 20.92
C GLU A 769 -8.00 36.12 21.62
N ALA A 770 -6.67 36.03 21.59
CA ALA A 770 -5.89 34.92 22.15
C ALA A 770 -5.25 35.22 23.51
N LEU A 771 -4.81 36.45 23.78
CA LEU A 771 -4.18 36.83 25.05
C LEU A 771 -5.23 37.15 26.11
N LEU A 772 -5.01 36.69 27.35
CA LEU A 772 -5.84 37.06 28.49
C LEU A 772 -5.45 38.45 29.00
N GLY A 773 -6.45 39.27 29.33
CA GLY A 773 -6.22 40.60 29.92
C GLY A 773 -6.14 41.77 28.94
N PHE A 774 -6.43 41.55 27.66
CA PHE A 774 -6.60 42.63 26.67
C PHE A 774 -8.01 42.61 26.08
N SER A 775 -8.66 43.77 26.09
CA SER A 775 -10.03 43.93 25.56
C SER A 775 -10.07 44.70 24.23
N SER A 776 -8.96 45.37 23.86
CA SER A 776 -8.82 46.16 22.64
C SER A 776 -7.38 46.22 22.14
N GLN A 777 -7.20 46.54 20.86
CA GLN A 777 -5.87 46.74 20.28
C GLN A 777 -5.12 47.92 20.91
N GLU A 778 -5.84 48.98 21.29
CA GLU A 778 -5.25 50.15 21.96
C GLU A 778 -4.64 49.79 23.32
N GLU A 779 -5.28 48.90 24.07
CA GLU A 779 -4.79 48.41 25.36
C GLU A 779 -3.52 47.57 25.20
N LEU A 780 -3.49 46.71 24.17
CA LEU A 780 -2.32 45.89 23.83
C LEU A 780 -1.14 46.77 23.39
N MET A 781 -1.38 47.78 22.56
CA MET A 781 -0.36 48.74 22.11
C MET A 781 0.22 49.54 23.29
N LYS A 782 -0.63 50.03 24.19
CA LYS A 782 -0.18 50.71 25.43
C LYS A 782 0.69 49.81 26.32
N SER A 783 0.43 48.50 26.32
CA SER A 783 1.25 47.54 27.07
C SER A 783 2.64 47.33 26.45
N LEU A 784 2.73 47.33 25.12
CA LEU A 784 4.01 47.27 24.40
C LEU A 784 4.88 48.52 24.65
N GLU A 785 4.25 49.68 24.82
CA GLU A 785 4.92 50.95 25.15
C GLU A 785 5.34 51.07 26.62
N LYS A 786 4.74 50.30 27.54
CA LYS A 786 5.09 50.33 28.97
C LYS A 786 6.44 49.68 29.25
N THR A 787 7.29 50.38 30.00
CA THR A 787 8.55 49.84 30.53
C THR A 787 8.24 48.91 31.71
N PHE A 788 8.43 47.60 31.55
CA PHE A 788 8.34 46.67 32.68
C PHE A 788 9.62 46.76 33.52
N PRO A 789 9.53 46.78 34.87
CA PRO A 789 10.70 46.73 35.72
C PRO A 789 11.45 45.41 35.54
N ALA A 790 12.78 45.47 35.57
CA ALA A 790 13.67 44.32 35.49
C ALA A 790 13.53 43.40 36.72
N GLN A 791 12.46 42.61 36.81
CA GLN A 791 12.26 41.62 37.86
C GLN A 791 11.28 40.52 37.41
N ALA A 792 11.85 39.39 36.99
CA ALA A 792 11.43 38.00 37.27
C ALA A 792 12.35 37.09 36.43
N LEU A 793 13.45 36.68 37.05
CA LEU A 793 14.47 35.75 36.53
C LEU A 793 13.92 34.33 36.42
#